data_AF-A0A9W9MIC8-F1
#
_entry.id   AF-A0A9W9MIC8-F1
#
_cell.length_a   1.000
_cell.length_b   1.000
_cell.length_c   1.000
_cell.angle_alpha   90.00
_cell.angle_beta   90.00
_cell.angle_gamma   90.00
#
_symmetry.space_group_name_H-M   'P 1'
#
loop_
_entity.id
_entity.type
_entity.pdbx_description
1 polymer ?
#
loop_
_entity_poly.entity_id
_entity_poly.type
_entity_poly.pdbx_seq_one_letter_code
_entity_poly.pdbx_strand_id
1 'polypeptide(L)'
;MVGLVSAAGLVGFLSEPDPELKVFALKSLDSQIDLLWTEVVNAVPEIEALYEDESFPERGLAALVASKVYYHLQEYNESMVLALGAGKLFQLDNGGEYEETIIAKCVDTFISLSASQKPAAGDPAANLNTSFSAFGDGATSTSASLTSPITPFSKSALPSKSLLSRQEVPGIDAVHPGGEDQSVQHHNETPLVLKRGVQGQLQTVIERLFEECFRQKRYRQVIGIAIEAKSLDVLRLAILRASADEKKQSGESHGSEELMEYVLDICMGIVQERGFRNEILKLILELLNEIPAPDYFSIAKCVVYLNEHSMASNILRQLVEKGDPRSLAVAYQISFDLYDNSTQEFLQKVREEISELVPENDTEKTEQEEPKESDALLEDQSSSTRPEDKVSDESTSAFKNIISILDGIKSIQLNLEFLYRSNQVDMAVLNKVRDSLEARNSIFHTAVTLCNAFMHAGTTHDKFFRENLEWLGKAVNWSKFTATAALGVIHRGNLSQGQKLLQPYLPKEHIAGVGGSGSVYSQGGSLYAYGLIFANHGGMAVDLIRDHFKKATEEVVQHGGALGLGVAGMATGDEGIYEDLRNVLYTDSALNGEAVGLAMGLVMLGTGNMKALEDMIQYAHDTQHEKIVRGLAMGMALIMYGRQEAADELINGLLGDPDPTLRYGGIMTIALAYCGSSSNKAVRKLLHVAVSDVNDDVRRVAVLSLGFILFRKHKSVPRMVELLSESYNPHVRYGAAMALGISCAGTGLDEAIDLLEPMLKDSTDFVRQGALISLAMVLVQQNEAMNPRITSLRKAMMKMLGDRHEDAMAKFGCAVALGIIDAGGRNCTISLQTQTGNLNMPGIVGAAVFCQYWYWFPLTHFLSLSFAPTSVIGVDQKLEVPEFKFHSNTRPSLFDYPPMQEVKTEEAPEKVKTAVLSTTAQAKRRAQRREKQARRESMDIDQTPTTPKVSDQLPEKMETDDKVEGEEGKDGEKGALEAQKKKVEREKVGYELDNMSRVLPAQLKYLTFPDPRYEPVKRPTGGVVVVLDKQPEEPRETIELKASKEAPAPTETLQDRLQAAIGTAALQTPQRADARAMMSSTPVGAAAAAGVLTAVDEDEEGAEDAPVPEEFTYETEGEDE
;
A
#
# COMPACT_ATOMS: atom_id res chain seq x y z
N MET A 1 5.83 1.58 72.47
CA MET A 1 5.09 0.31 72.51
C MET A 1 6.05 -0.79 72.13
N VAL A 2 6.16 -1.82 72.97
CA VAL A 2 7.03 -2.98 72.73
C VAL A 2 6.41 -3.78 71.58
N GLY A 3 7.11 -3.92 70.45
CA GLY A 3 6.67 -4.80 69.37
C GLY A 3 6.58 -6.22 69.91
N LEU A 4 5.45 -6.90 69.67
CA LEU A 4 5.32 -8.30 70.05
C LEU A 4 6.33 -9.13 69.26
N VAL A 5 7.03 -10.04 69.94
CA VAL A 5 8.04 -10.92 69.34
C VAL A 5 7.39 -12.18 68.74
N SER A 6 6.13 -12.49 69.11
CA SER A 6 5.37 -13.63 68.58
C SER A 6 3.86 -13.34 68.64
N ALA A 7 3.15 -13.80 67.62
CA ALA A 7 1.70 -13.74 67.44
C ALA A 7 0.95 -14.91 68.10
N ALA A 8 1.65 -15.94 68.62
CA ALA A 8 1.02 -17.13 69.18
C ALA A 8 -0.03 -16.85 70.27
N GLY A 9 0.20 -15.81 71.09
CA GLY A 9 -0.78 -15.37 72.10
C GLY A 9 -2.03 -14.73 71.50
N LEU A 10 -1.89 -13.99 70.38
CA LEU A 10 -3.01 -13.38 69.66
C LEU A 10 -3.81 -14.44 68.89
N VAL A 11 -3.13 -15.43 68.30
CA VAL A 11 -3.78 -16.58 67.65
C VAL A 11 -4.56 -17.40 68.68
N GLY A 12 -4.02 -17.60 69.88
CA GLY A 12 -4.76 -18.26 70.98
C GLY A 12 -6.07 -17.56 71.33
N PHE A 13 -6.10 -16.21 71.28
CA PHE A 13 -7.33 -15.45 71.52
C PHE A 13 -8.38 -15.57 70.40
N LEU A 14 -8.01 -16.00 69.18
CA LEU A 14 -8.98 -16.28 68.11
C LEU A 14 -9.77 -17.56 68.39
N SER A 15 -9.17 -18.52 69.09
CA SER A 15 -9.78 -19.79 69.48
C SER A 15 -10.73 -19.70 70.69
N GLU A 16 -10.64 -18.62 71.47
CA GLU A 16 -11.52 -18.37 72.62
C GLU A 16 -12.93 -17.95 72.16
N PRO A 17 -14.01 -18.36 72.84
CA PRO A 17 -15.38 -18.10 72.40
C PRO A 17 -15.86 -16.64 72.61
N ASP A 18 -15.11 -15.82 73.36
CA ASP A 18 -15.50 -14.45 73.68
C ASP A 18 -15.31 -13.48 72.49
N PRO A 19 -16.38 -12.84 71.97
CA PRO A 19 -16.29 -11.93 70.82
C PRO A 19 -15.44 -10.69 71.10
N GLU A 20 -15.35 -10.20 72.35
CA GLU A 20 -14.52 -9.02 72.67
C GLU A 20 -13.03 -9.32 72.57
N LEU A 21 -12.62 -10.54 72.96
CA LEU A 21 -11.24 -11.02 72.83
C LEU A 21 -10.86 -11.23 71.36
N LYS A 22 -11.76 -11.77 70.54
CA LYS A 22 -11.54 -11.92 69.09
C LYS A 22 -11.36 -10.57 68.40
N VAL A 23 -12.17 -9.56 68.76
CA VAL A 23 -12.03 -8.19 68.25
C VAL A 23 -10.68 -7.57 68.66
N PHE A 24 -10.26 -7.74 69.92
CA PHE A 24 -8.96 -7.26 70.39
C PHE A 24 -7.79 -7.94 69.66
N ALA A 25 -7.89 -9.25 69.44
CA ALA A 25 -6.91 -10.03 68.69
C ALA A 25 -6.80 -9.52 67.25
N LEU A 26 -7.92 -9.35 66.53
CA LEU A 26 -7.95 -8.87 65.15
C LEU A 26 -7.37 -7.45 65.00
N LYS A 27 -7.70 -6.52 65.92
CA LYS A 27 -7.14 -5.15 65.91
C LYS A 27 -5.63 -5.13 66.13
N SER A 28 -5.16 -5.98 67.04
CA SER A 28 -3.73 -6.09 67.33
C SER A 28 -2.97 -6.72 66.16
N LEU A 29 -3.56 -7.76 65.53
CA LEU A 29 -3.01 -8.42 64.35
C LEU A 29 -2.91 -7.47 63.15
N ASP A 30 -3.95 -6.68 62.85
CA ASP A 30 -3.94 -5.72 61.74
C ASP A 30 -2.77 -4.72 61.83
N SER A 31 -2.43 -4.26 63.05
CA SER A 31 -1.36 -3.28 63.26
C SER A 31 0.07 -3.82 63.07
N GLN A 32 0.26 -5.14 63.13
CA GLN A 32 1.59 -5.78 63.13
C GLN A 32 1.72 -6.90 62.08
N ILE A 33 0.75 -7.01 61.17
CA ILE A 33 0.67 -8.16 60.25
C ILE A 33 1.87 -8.24 59.31
N ASP A 34 2.44 -7.10 58.91
CA ASP A 34 3.63 -7.06 58.04
C ASP A 34 4.87 -7.70 58.69
N LEU A 35 4.90 -7.75 60.03
CA LEU A 35 5.97 -8.37 60.80
C LEU A 35 5.63 -9.80 61.22
N LEU A 36 4.35 -10.10 61.45
CA LEU A 36 3.88 -11.32 62.12
C LEU A 36 3.17 -12.32 61.19
N TRP A 37 3.05 -12.03 59.88
CA TRP A 37 2.28 -12.85 58.95
C TRP A 37 2.66 -14.33 58.96
N THR A 38 3.95 -14.67 59.07
CA THR A 38 4.45 -16.08 59.07
C THR A 38 3.84 -16.96 60.15
N GLU A 39 3.49 -16.39 61.32
CA GLU A 39 2.86 -17.11 62.43
C GLU A 39 1.33 -17.19 62.27
N VAL A 40 0.74 -16.20 61.58
CA VAL A 40 -0.71 -16.07 61.38
C VAL A 40 -1.20 -16.95 60.22
N VAL A 41 -0.34 -17.32 59.26
CA VAL A 41 -0.68 -18.21 58.12
C VAL A 41 -1.43 -19.47 58.57
N ASN A 42 -0.98 -20.13 59.64
CA ASN A 42 -1.58 -21.36 60.13
C ASN A 42 -3.00 -21.17 60.72
N ALA A 43 -3.35 -19.93 61.08
CA ALA A 43 -4.63 -19.56 61.68
C ALA A 43 -5.61 -18.93 60.68
N VAL A 44 -5.24 -18.79 59.40
CA VAL A 44 -6.10 -18.22 58.36
C VAL A 44 -7.48 -18.90 58.27
N PRO A 45 -7.61 -20.25 58.33
CA PRO A 45 -8.93 -20.91 58.30
C PRO A 45 -9.85 -20.49 59.46
N GLU A 46 -9.28 -20.19 60.63
CA GLU A 46 -10.04 -19.70 61.78
C GLU A 46 -10.52 -18.27 61.55
N ILE A 47 -9.69 -17.43 60.92
CA ILE A 47 -10.05 -16.04 60.54
C ILE A 47 -11.11 -16.03 59.44
N GLU A 48 -11.04 -16.96 58.49
CA GLU A 48 -12.08 -17.15 57.46
C GLU A 48 -13.41 -17.60 58.07
N ALA A 49 -13.40 -18.54 59.01
CA ALA A 49 -14.60 -18.96 59.72
C ALA A 49 -15.27 -17.79 60.48
N LEU A 50 -14.48 -16.86 61.01
CA LEU A 50 -15.00 -15.63 61.64
C LEU A 50 -15.59 -14.64 60.63
N TYR A 51 -15.11 -14.66 59.38
CA TYR A 51 -15.68 -13.86 58.30
C TYR A 51 -16.99 -14.46 57.77
N GLU A 52 -17.09 -15.79 57.73
CA GLU A 52 -18.30 -16.51 57.30
C GLU A 52 -19.43 -16.44 58.34
N ASP A 53 -19.12 -16.20 59.61
CA ASP A 53 -20.11 -16.04 60.68
C ASP A 53 -20.85 -14.69 60.60
N GLU A 54 -22.11 -14.71 60.17
CA GLU A 54 -22.98 -13.53 60.07
C GLU A 54 -23.32 -12.90 61.43
N SER A 55 -23.12 -13.62 62.55
CA SER A 55 -23.41 -13.11 63.89
C SER A 55 -22.29 -12.24 64.47
N PHE A 56 -21.11 -12.21 63.84
CA PHE A 56 -19.93 -11.53 64.35
C PHE A 56 -19.92 -10.02 64.01
N PRO A 57 -19.78 -9.11 65.00
CA PRO A 57 -19.89 -7.66 64.77
C PRO A 57 -18.78 -7.03 63.89
N GLU A 58 -17.55 -7.53 63.94
CA GLU A 58 -16.40 -6.98 63.20
C GLU A 58 -15.92 -7.91 62.07
N ARG A 59 -16.87 -8.52 61.35
CA ARG A 59 -16.61 -9.35 60.15
C ARG A 59 -15.63 -8.71 59.17
N GLY A 60 -15.78 -7.41 58.92
CA GLY A 60 -14.93 -6.70 57.95
C GLY A 60 -13.47 -6.62 58.38
N LEU A 61 -13.19 -6.64 59.68
CA LEU A 61 -11.82 -6.62 60.20
C LEU A 61 -11.15 -8.00 60.04
N ALA A 62 -11.90 -9.08 60.27
CA ALA A 62 -11.43 -10.44 59.99
C ALA A 62 -11.07 -10.62 58.51
N ALA A 63 -11.90 -10.10 57.60
CA ALA A 63 -11.64 -10.12 56.16
C ALA A 63 -10.37 -9.34 55.77
N LEU A 64 -10.15 -8.17 56.38
CA LEU A 64 -8.97 -7.35 56.11
C LEU A 64 -7.67 -8.03 56.57
N VAL A 65 -7.69 -8.61 57.77
CA VAL A 65 -6.54 -9.35 58.34
C VAL A 65 -6.22 -10.56 57.47
N ALA A 66 -7.22 -11.38 57.11
CA ALA A 66 -7.03 -12.52 56.22
C ALA A 66 -6.47 -12.08 54.86
N SER A 67 -7.01 -11.00 54.30
CA SER A 67 -6.54 -10.47 53.01
C SER A 67 -5.07 -10.05 53.02
N LYS A 68 -4.60 -9.39 54.09
CA LYS A 68 -3.18 -9.02 54.24
C LYS A 68 -2.27 -10.25 54.38
N VAL A 69 -2.73 -11.32 55.02
CA VAL A 69 -1.96 -12.58 55.08
C VAL A 69 -1.85 -13.22 53.69
N TYR A 70 -2.96 -13.29 52.94
CA TYR A 70 -2.95 -13.81 51.57
C TYR A 70 -2.10 -12.96 50.61
N TYR A 71 -2.02 -11.65 50.84
CA TYR A 71 -1.11 -10.77 50.11
C TYR A 71 0.36 -11.18 50.32
N HIS A 72 0.76 -11.43 51.57
CA HIS A 72 2.12 -11.89 51.88
C HIS A 72 2.39 -13.33 51.39
N LEU A 73 1.36 -14.16 51.28
CA LEU A 73 1.42 -15.48 50.62
C LEU A 73 1.48 -15.41 49.09
N GLN A 74 1.35 -14.22 48.50
CA GLN A 74 1.29 -13.98 47.04
C GLN A 74 0.03 -14.56 46.36
N GLU A 75 -0.98 -14.93 47.14
CA GLU A 75 -2.29 -15.38 46.63
C GLU A 75 -3.23 -14.19 46.47
N TYR A 76 -2.93 -13.33 45.49
CA TYR A 76 -3.61 -12.06 45.30
C TYR A 76 -5.11 -12.18 44.97
N ASN A 77 -5.55 -13.28 44.35
CA ASN A 77 -6.96 -13.50 44.00
C ASN A 77 -7.83 -13.70 45.26
N GLU A 78 -7.33 -14.45 46.24
CA GLU A 78 -8.04 -14.68 47.51
C GLU A 78 -7.98 -13.43 48.40
N SER A 79 -6.80 -12.80 48.44
CA SER A 79 -6.60 -11.51 49.09
C SER A 79 -7.61 -10.46 48.60
N MET A 80 -7.75 -10.30 47.28
CA MET A 80 -8.69 -9.34 46.70
C MET A 80 -10.15 -9.60 47.12
N VAL A 81 -10.61 -10.86 47.06
CA VAL A 81 -12.00 -11.19 47.42
C VAL A 81 -12.29 -10.86 48.88
N LEU A 82 -11.34 -11.14 49.78
CA LEU A 82 -11.45 -10.83 51.20
C LEU A 82 -11.34 -9.32 51.47
N ALA A 83 -10.50 -8.61 50.72
CA ALA A 83 -10.41 -7.14 50.79
C ALA A 83 -11.72 -6.47 50.37
N LEU A 84 -12.36 -6.94 49.30
CA LEU A 84 -13.68 -6.47 48.87
C LEU A 84 -14.75 -6.80 49.93
N GLY A 85 -14.66 -7.96 50.57
CA GLY A 85 -15.49 -8.38 51.71
C GLY A 85 -15.36 -7.49 52.96
N ALA A 86 -14.22 -6.80 53.13
CA ALA A 86 -13.98 -5.85 54.22
C ALA A 86 -14.74 -4.51 54.03
N GLY A 87 -15.17 -4.19 52.81
CA GLY A 87 -15.99 -3.04 52.48
C GLY A 87 -15.40 -1.70 52.96
N LYS A 88 -16.03 -1.06 53.95
CA LYS A 88 -15.67 0.29 54.43
C LYS A 88 -14.29 0.37 55.12
N LEU A 89 -13.76 -0.76 55.59
CA LEU A 89 -12.45 -0.82 56.26
C LEU A 89 -11.30 -0.81 55.25
N PHE A 90 -11.57 -1.16 53.99
CA PHE A 90 -10.62 -1.01 52.90
C PHE A 90 -10.64 0.45 52.40
N GLN A 91 -9.64 1.23 52.80
CA GLN A 91 -9.51 2.64 52.43
C GLN A 91 -8.56 2.79 51.24
N LEU A 92 -9.10 3.31 50.13
CA LEU A 92 -8.36 3.54 48.89
C LEU A 92 -7.38 4.74 48.98
N ASP A 93 -7.57 5.61 49.96
CA ASP A 93 -6.82 6.86 50.11
C ASP A 93 -5.44 6.68 50.79
N ASN A 94 -5.16 5.49 51.34
CA ASN A 94 -3.86 5.15 51.91
C ASN A 94 -2.96 4.57 50.81
N GLY A 95 -1.93 5.32 50.39
CA GLY A 95 -0.96 4.89 49.37
C GLY A 95 0.06 3.87 49.88
N GLY A 96 -0.38 2.76 50.46
CA GLY A 96 0.47 1.65 50.84
C GLY A 96 0.68 0.64 49.70
N GLU A 97 1.76 -0.15 49.76
CA GLU A 97 2.09 -1.17 48.74
C GLU A 97 0.99 -2.24 48.62
N TYR A 98 0.34 -2.57 49.74
CA TYR A 98 -0.78 -3.51 49.78
C TYR A 98 -1.99 -2.97 49.02
N GLU A 99 -2.44 -1.75 49.34
CA GLU A 99 -3.61 -1.12 48.71
C GLU A 99 -3.40 -0.94 47.20
N GLU A 100 -2.23 -0.47 46.76
CA GLU A 100 -1.91 -0.31 45.33
C GLU A 100 -1.96 -1.65 44.58
N THR A 101 -1.42 -2.71 45.17
CA THR A 101 -1.41 -4.05 44.55
C THR A 101 -2.83 -4.64 44.44
N ILE A 102 -3.64 -4.49 45.50
CA ILE A 102 -5.02 -4.99 45.49
C ILE A 102 -5.90 -4.16 44.56
N ILE A 103 -5.71 -2.84 44.48
CA ILE A 103 -6.41 -1.99 43.49
C ILE A 103 -6.04 -2.42 42.06
N ALA A 104 -4.76 -2.66 41.78
CA ALA A 104 -4.32 -3.15 40.48
C ALA A 104 -5.01 -4.49 40.12
N LYS A 105 -5.12 -5.42 41.08
CA LYS A 105 -5.87 -6.66 40.87
C LYS A 105 -7.38 -6.49 40.75
N CYS A 106 -8.00 -5.56 41.48
CA CYS A 106 -9.40 -5.21 41.28
C CYS A 106 -9.65 -4.72 39.85
N VAL A 107 -8.76 -3.88 39.31
CA VAL A 107 -8.88 -3.37 37.92
C VAL A 107 -8.68 -4.50 36.91
N ASP A 108 -7.62 -5.31 37.04
CA ASP A 108 -7.35 -6.47 36.15
C ASP A 108 -8.53 -7.45 36.10
N THR A 109 -9.09 -7.78 37.26
CA THR A 109 -10.20 -8.74 37.36
C THR A 109 -11.50 -8.16 36.84
N PHE A 110 -11.75 -6.88 37.03
CA PHE A 110 -12.88 -6.19 36.41
C PHE A 110 -12.81 -6.17 34.89
N ILE A 111 -11.62 -5.88 34.33
CA ILE A 111 -11.38 -5.93 32.89
C ILE A 111 -11.67 -7.34 32.38
N SER A 112 -11.14 -8.36 33.04
CA SER A 112 -11.32 -9.77 32.66
C SER A 112 -12.79 -10.21 32.73
N LEU A 113 -13.51 -9.83 33.80
CA LEU A 113 -14.93 -10.13 33.98
C LEU A 113 -15.79 -9.46 32.91
N SER A 114 -15.59 -8.16 32.70
CA SER A 114 -16.37 -7.37 31.75
C SER A 114 -16.12 -7.81 30.30
N ALA A 115 -14.88 -8.18 29.97
CA ALA A 115 -14.55 -8.75 28.67
C ALA A 115 -15.19 -10.12 28.41
N SER A 116 -15.40 -10.94 29.44
CA SER A 116 -16.00 -12.28 29.33
C SER A 116 -17.53 -12.30 29.26
N GLN A 117 -18.21 -11.28 29.82
CA GLN A 117 -19.67 -11.22 29.91
C GLN A 117 -20.38 -10.85 28.59
N LYS A 118 -19.66 -10.30 27.61
CA LYS A 118 -20.19 -10.03 26.26
C LYS A 118 -19.80 -11.18 25.31
N PRO A 119 -20.65 -12.20 25.08
CA PRO A 119 -20.56 -12.94 23.84
C PRO A 119 -20.79 -11.94 22.69
N ALA A 120 -20.00 -12.04 21.63
CA ALA A 120 -20.15 -11.24 20.43
C ALA A 120 -21.60 -11.36 19.93
N ALA A 121 -22.41 -10.32 20.16
CA ALA A 121 -23.74 -10.21 19.58
C ALA A 121 -23.54 -9.75 18.12
N GLY A 122 -23.32 -10.70 17.23
CA GLY A 122 -23.19 -10.46 15.80
C GLY A 122 -23.36 -11.76 15.04
N ASP A 123 -24.55 -11.91 14.45
CA ASP A 123 -25.06 -12.92 13.51
C ASP A 123 -24.74 -14.41 13.74
N PRO A 124 -25.73 -15.32 13.62
CA PRO A 124 -25.43 -16.75 13.58
C PRO A 124 -24.51 -17.01 12.39
N ALA A 125 -23.29 -17.48 12.67
CA ALA A 125 -22.36 -17.95 11.64
C ALA A 125 -23.07 -19.03 10.80
N ALA A 126 -23.47 -18.67 9.58
CA ALA A 126 -24.03 -19.59 8.63
C ALA A 126 -22.88 -20.43 8.06
N ASN A 127 -22.86 -21.70 8.46
CA ASN A 127 -21.83 -22.69 8.11
C ASN A 127 -21.58 -22.77 6.59
N LEU A 128 -20.39 -22.36 6.13
CA LEU A 128 -19.78 -22.72 4.85
C LEU A 128 -19.25 -24.17 4.85
N ASN A 129 -19.40 -24.91 5.97
CA ASN A 129 -19.00 -26.32 6.12
C ASN A 129 -19.60 -27.28 5.07
N THR A 130 -20.60 -26.88 4.28
CA THR A 130 -21.15 -27.72 3.19
C THR A 130 -20.37 -27.63 1.89
N SER A 131 -19.55 -26.59 1.71
CA SER A 131 -18.84 -26.29 0.46
C SER A 131 -17.41 -26.85 0.45
N PHE A 132 -16.80 -26.98 1.63
CA PHE A 132 -15.60 -27.78 1.83
C PHE A 132 -16.02 -29.18 2.22
N SER A 133 -15.61 -30.19 1.45
CA SER A 133 -15.89 -31.59 1.81
C SER A 133 -15.31 -31.86 3.20
N ALA A 134 -16.18 -32.01 4.20
CA ALA A 134 -15.78 -32.39 5.53
C ALA A 134 -15.12 -33.78 5.47
N PHE A 135 -13.78 -33.82 5.47
CA PHE A 135 -13.04 -35.01 5.89
C PHE A 135 -13.17 -35.12 7.41
N GLY A 136 -14.38 -35.44 7.84
CA GLY A 136 -14.66 -35.91 9.18
C GLY A 136 -14.01 -37.28 9.37
N ASP A 137 -13.34 -37.45 10.51
CA ASP A 137 -12.87 -38.73 11.03
C ASP A 137 -13.95 -39.82 10.83
N GLY A 138 -13.74 -40.64 9.81
CA GLY A 138 -14.68 -41.64 9.33
C GLY A 138 -14.04 -43.00 9.31
N ALA A 139 -13.55 -43.46 10.45
CA ALA A 139 -13.37 -44.89 10.67
C ALA A 139 -14.76 -45.54 10.65
N THR A 140 -15.18 -46.08 9.50
CA THR A 140 -15.74 -47.43 9.33
C THR A 140 -16.36 -47.61 7.94
N SER A 141 -15.96 -48.71 7.30
CA SER A 141 -16.69 -49.45 6.25
C SER A 141 -16.98 -48.77 4.91
N THR A 142 -16.02 -48.86 3.98
CA THR A 142 -16.28 -49.17 2.54
C THR A 142 -14.97 -49.46 1.79
N SER A 143 -14.30 -50.57 2.11
CA SER A 143 -13.23 -51.13 1.28
C SER A 143 -13.61 -52.54 0.83
N ALA A 144 -14.51 -52.62 -0.13
CA ALA A 144 -14.85 -53.88 -0.79
C ALA A 144 -15.32 -53.65 -2.23
N SER A 145 -14.41 -53.27 -3.13
CA SER A 145 -14.41 -53.74 -4.52
C SER A 145 -13.15 -53.25 -5.24
N LEU A 146 -12.59 -54.11 -6.08
CA LEU A 146 -11.42 -53.91 -6.95
C LEU A 146 -10.04 -54.19 -6.34
N THR A 147 -9.78 -55.46 -5.98
CA THR A 147 -8.49 -56.10 -6.31
C THR A 147 -8.73 -57.51 -6.84
N SER A 148 -8.20 -57.79 -8.03
CA SER A 148 -8.10 -59.14 -8.60
C SER A 148 -6.87 -59.87 -8.00
N PRO A 149 -6.83 -61.21 -8.01
CA PRO A 149 -6.06 -61.97 -7.01
C PRO A 149 -4.91 -62.76 -7.63
N ILE A 150 -3.63 -62.39 -7.45
CA ILE A 150 -2.52 -63.35 -7.61
C ILE A 150 -1.31 -62.99 -6.72
N THR A 151 -0.85 -64.01 -5.97
CA THR A 151 0.43 -64.20 -5.23
C THR A 151 0.56 -63.67 -3.78
N PRO A 152 0.80 -64.57 -2.80
CA PRO A 152 1.11 -64.21 -1.42
C PRO A 152 2.59 -64.46 -1.11
N PHE A 153 3.39 -63.45 -0.74
CA PHE A 153 4.51 -63.60 0.20
C PHE A 153 5.17 -62.24 0.52
N SER A 154 5.56 -62.05 1.78
CA SER A 154 6.39 -60.99 2.36
C SER A 154 5.71 -59.68 2.79
N LYS A 155 5.41 -59.62 4.10
CA LYS A 155 5.20 -58.39 4.87
C LYS A 155 6.53 -57.94 5.47
N SER A 156 7.01 -56.74 5.13
CA SER A 156 7.78 -55.88 6.05
C SER A 156 7.97 -54.48 5.47
N ALA A 157 7.13 -53.53 5.87
CA ALA A 157 7.47 -52.11 5.88
C ALA A 157 6.67 -51.45 7.00
N LEU A 158 7.36 -51.15 8.10
CA LEU A 158 6.85 -50.37 9.24
C LEU A 158 6.76 -48.89 8.85
N PRO A 159 5.70 -48.15 9.22
CA PRO A 159 5.71 -46.69 9.20
C PRO A 159 6.48 -46.14 10.42
N SER A 160 7.25 -45.09 10.18
CA SER A 160 8.08 -44.37 11.15
C SER A 160 7.25 -43.72 12.27
N LYS A 161 7.53 -44.12 13.52
CA LYS A 161 7.01 -43.46 14.72
C LYS A 161 7.74 -42.13 14.95
N SER A 162 7.10 -41.02 14.62
CA SER A 162 7.40 -39.71 15.21
C SER A 162 6.64 -39.60 16.53
N LEU A 163 7.37 -39.37 17.63
CA LEU A 163 6.88 -39.41 19.01
C LEU A 163 6.26 -38.09 19.50
N LEU A 164 5.86 -37.19 18.60
CA LEU A 164 5.34 -35.86 18.97
C LEU A 164 3.83 -35.63 18.76
N SER A 165 3.07 -36.63 18.29
CA SER A 165 1.61 -36.50 18.14
C SER A 165 0.87 -37.42 19.11
N ARG A 166 0.95 -37.12 20.41
CA ARG A 166 -0.02 -37.67 21.38
C ARG A 166 -0.89 -36.57 21.96
N GLN A 167 -2.17 -36.74 21.69
CA GLN A 167 -3.32 -36.07 22.27
C GLN A 167 -3.29 -36.23 23.80
N GLU A 168 -3.30 -35.11 24.52
CA GLU A 168 -3.24 -35.07 25.98
C GLU A 168 -4.56 -35.50 26.64
N VAL A 169 -4.46 -36.28 27.70
CA VAL A 169 -5.53 -36.68 28.63
C VAL A 169 -5.18 -36.09 29.99
N PRO A 170 -6.10 -35.45 30.74
CA PRO A 170 -5.75 -34.72 31.95
C PRO A 170 -5.67 -35.65 33.18
N GLY A 171 -4.64 -35.46 34.02
CA GLY A 171 -4.60 -36.03 35.37
C GLY A 171 -3.24 -35.98 36.11
N ILE A 172 -3.23 -35.21 37.21
CA ILE A 172 -2.55 -35.43 38.51
C ILE A 172 -1.05 -35.03 38.66
N ASP A 173 -0.89 -33.84 39.25
CA ASP A 173 -0.02 -33.39 40.36
C ASP A 173 1.50 -33.69 40.50
N ALA A 174 2.21 -32.55 40.64
CA ALA A 174 3.21 -32.16 41.64
C ALA A 174 4.71 -32.55 41.49
N VAL A 175 5.58 -31.53 41.42
CA VAL A 175 6.56 -31.10 42.46
C VAL A 175 7.75 -30.30 41.85
N HIS A 176 7.81 -28.99 42.20
CA HIS A 176 9.01 -28.11 42.36
C HIS A 176 9.65 -27.35 41.16
N PRO A 177 10.35 -26.21 41.41
CA PRO A 177 10.00 -24.91 40.83
C PRO A 177 11.15 -24.19 40.07
N GLY A 178 10.77 -23.21 39.25
CA GLY A 178 11.66 -22.12 38.79
C GLY A 178 11.76 -21.99 37.27
N GLY A 179 11.16 -20.93 36.72
CA GLY A 179 11.31 -20.51 35.33
C GLY A 179 10.02 -19.94 34.76
N GLU A 180 9.91 -18.62 34.74
CA GLU A 180 8.82 -17.86 34.13
C GLU A 180 8.72 -18.15 32.62
N ASP A 181 7.64 -18.79 32.18
CA ASP A 181 7.27 -18.85 30.75
C ASP A 181 5.78 -18.51 30.58
N GLN A 182 5.53 -17.43 29.85
CA GLN A 182 4.23 -16.84 29.52
C GLN A 182 3.46 -17.68 28.49
N SER A 183 3.13 -18.93 28.86
CA SER A 183 2.25 -19.79 28.07
C SER A 183 1.12 -20.37 28.93
N VAL A 184 0.32 -19.50 29.55
CA VAL A 184 -0.99 -19.92 30.07
C VAL A 184 -2.00 -19.77 28.94
N GLN A 185 -2.29 -20.89 28.30
CA GLN A 185 -3.51 -21.09 27.52
C GLN A 185 -4.72 -20.74 28.38
N HIS A 186 -5.64 -19.94 27.85
CA HIS A 186 -6.93 -19.62 28.45
C HIS A 186 -7.76 -20.90 28.67
N HIS A 187 -7.54 -21.58 29.79
CA HIS A 187 -8.62 -22.30 30.44
C HIS A 187 -9.53 -21.25 31.07
N ASN A 188 -10.83 -21.31 30.75
CA ASN A 188 -11.89 -20.54 31.39
C ASN A 188 -11.94 -20.86 32.89
N GLU A 189 -11.07 -20.24 33.69
CA GLU A 189 -11.30 -20.07 35.11
C GLU A 189 -12.41 -19.03 35.26
N THR A 190 -13.64 -19.48 35.51
CA THR A 190 -14.69 -18.62 36.08
C THR A 190 -14.06 -17.83 37.24
N PRO A 191 -13.98 -16.49 37.18
CA PRO A 191 -13.28 -15.71 38.18
C PRO A 191 -13.85 -15.98 39.57
N LEU A 192 -12.99 -16.15 40.58
CA LEU A 192 -13.40 -16.37 41.99
C LEU A 192 -14.45 -15.37 42.50
N VAL A 193 -14.43 -14.15 41.95
CA VAL A 193 -15.41 -13.09 42.18
C VAL A 193 -16.84 -13.50 41.79
N LEU A 194 -16.99 -14.20 40.67
CA LEU A 194 -18.28 -14.71 40.19
C LEU A 194 -18.80 -15.86 41.08
N LYS A 195 -17.88 -16.72 41.56
CA LYS A 195 -18.20 -17.84 42.46
C LYS A 195 -18.63 -17.38 43.85
N ARG A 196 -18.06 -16.29 44.37
CA ARG A 196 -18.33 -15.75 45.72
C ARG A 196 -19.31 -14.57 45.76
N GLY A 197 -19.87 -14.13 44.62
CA GLY A 197 -20.92 -13.10 44.57
C GLY A 197 -20.47 -11.67 44.88
N VAL A 198 -19.18 -11.36 44.74
CA VAL A 198 -18.55 -10.10 45.18
C VAL A 198 -18.56 -9.00 44.10
N GLN A 199 -19.23 -9.24 42.97
CA GLN A 199 -19.23 -8.35 41.80
C GLN A 199 -19.70 -6.92 42.11
N GLY A 200 -20.73 -6.76 42.95
CA GLY A 200 -21.26 -5.43 43.29
C GLY A 200 -20.27 -4.59 44.10
N GLN A 201 -19.50 -5.21 44.99
CA GLN A 201 -18.48 -4.53 45.80
C GLN A 201 -17.29 -4.11 44.93
N LEU A 202 -16.88 -4.97 43.99
CA LEU A 202 -15.87 -4.64 42.99
C LEU A 202 -16.28 -3.43 42.15
N GLN A 203 -17.53 -3.41 41.68
CA GLN A 203 -18.06 -2.30 40.89
C GLN A 203 -18.09 -0.98 41.69
N THR A 204 -18.48 -1.02 42.98
CA THR A 204 -18.47 0.18 43.84
C THR A 204 -17.06 0.75 44.05
N VAL A 205 -16.06 -0.12 44.24
CA VAL A 205 -14.65 0.30 44.37
C VAL A 205 -14.17 0.99 43.09
N ILE A 206 -14.54 0.45 41.93
CA ILE A 206 -14.16 0.99 40.63
C ILE A 206 -14.87 2.30 40.32
N GLU A 207 -16.15 2.41 40.62
CA GLU A 207 -16.91 3.67 40.51
C GLU A 207 -16.28 4.77 41.35
N ARG A 208 -15.86 4.45 42.59
CA ARG A 208 -15.14 5.40 43.45
C ARG A 208 -13.78 5.81 42.88
N LEU A 209 -13.04 4.86 42.30
CA LEU A 209 -11.76 5.15 41.64
C LEU A 209 -11.96 6.04 40.39
N PHE A 210 -13.02 5.81 39.62
CA PHE A 210 -13.38 6.67 38.49
C PHE A 210 -13.79 8.07 38.94
N GLU A 211 -14.57 8.21 40.02
CA GLU A 211 -14.91 9.53 40.59
C GLU A 211 -13.67 10.32 41.00
N GLU A 212 -12.68 9.66 41.60
CA GLU A 212 -11.42 10.29 41.95
C GLU A 212 -10.62 10.72 40.70
N CYS A 213 -10.56 9.86 39.68
CA CYS A 213 -9.94 10.20 38.40
C CYS A 213 -10.63 11.39 37.72
N PHE A 214 -11.96 11.46 37.77
CA PHE A 214 -12.74 12.60 37.25
C PHE A 214 -12.45 13.88 38.04
N ARG A 215 -12.32 13.80 39.37
CA ARG A 215 -11.94 14.94 40.21
C ARG A 215 -10.54 15.47 39.89
N GLN A 216 -9.61 14.56 39.56
CA GLN A 216 -8.24 14.89 39.15
C GLN A 216 -8.12 15.29 37.66
N LYS A 217 -9.23 15.32 36.91
CA LYS A 217 -9.28 15.58 35.45
C LYS A 217 -8.45 14.59 34.60
N ARG A 218 -8.28 13.37 35.09
CA ARG A 218 -7.53 12.28 34.44
C ARG A 218 -8.46 11.41 33.59
N TYR A 219 -9.06 12.01 32.56
CA TYR A 219 -10.06 11.34 31.71
C TYR A 219 -9.46 10.27 30.79
N ARG A 220 -8.22 10.46 30.31
CA ARG A 220 -7.55 9.52 29.39
C ARG A 220 -7.35 8.14 30.03
N GLN A 221 -7.04 8.09 31.32
CA GLN A 221 -6.88 6.84 32.06
C GLN A 221 -8.21 6.06 32.18
N VAL A 222 -9.30 6.75 32.52
CA VAL A 222 -10.63 6.13 32.64
C VAL A 222 -11.10 5.59 31.30
N ILE A 223 -10.88 6.33 30.22
CA ILE A 223 -11.17 5.89 28.84
C ILE A 223 -10.36 4.63 28.50
N GLY A 224 -9.06 4.59 28.84
CA GLY A 224 -8.23 3.41 28.63
C GLY A 224 -8.81 2.17 29.33
N ILE A 225 -9.14 2.29 30.62
CA ILE A 225 -9.75 1.20 31.40
C ILE A 225 -11.12 0.80 30.83
N ALA A 226 -11.95 1.76 30.40
CA ALA A 226 -13.26 1.49 29.84
C ALA A 226 -13.18 0.69 28.52
N ILE A 227 -12.19 1.01 27.67
CA ILE A 227 -11.94 0.31 26.41
C ILE A 227 -11.43 -1.10 26.67
N GLU A 228 -10.51 -1.28 27.62
CA GLU A 228 -10.02 -2.62 28.02
C GLU A 228 -11.15 -3.49 28.61
N ALA A 229 -11.99 -2.89 29.46
CA ALA A 229 -13.15 -3.56 30.06
C ALA A 229 -14.33 -3.76 29.08
N LYS A 230 -14.23 -3.30 27.84
CA LYS A 230 -15.29 -3.34 26.82
C LYS A 230 -16.64 -2.73 27.27
N SER A 231 -16.58 -1.74 28.18
CA SER A 231 -17.76 -1.10 28.76
C SER A 231 -18.08 0.24 28.07
N LEU A 232 -19.14 0.24 27.26
CA LEU A 232 -19.61 1.42 26.54
C LEU A 232 -20.24 2.47 27.48
N ASP A 233 -20.87 2.02 28.56
CA ASP A 233 -21.56 2.90 29.50
C ASP A 233 -20.57 3.80 30.24
N VAL A 234 -19.45 3.23 30.68
CA VAL A 234 -18.36 3.97 31.34
C VAL A 234 -17.72 4.94 30.34
N LEU A 235 -17.54 4.53 29.08
CA LEU A 235 -17.02 5.40 28.04
C LEU A 235 -17.94 6.60 27.77
N ARG A 236 -19.25 6.35 27.64
CA ARG A 236 -20.26 7.40 27.47
C ARG A 236 -20.26 8.37 28.65
N LEU A 237 -20.23 7.84 29.87
CA LEU A 237 -20.23 8.62 31.10
C LEU A 237 -18.99 9.52 31.18
N ALA A 238 -17.80 8.98 30.85
CA ALA A 238 -16.56 9.74 30.88
C ALA A 238 -16.58 10.93 29.89
N ILE A 239 -17.09 10.72 28.67
CA ILE A 239 -17.17 11.77 27.64
C ILE A 239 -18.22 12.83 28.02
N LEU A 240 -19.41 12.42 28.45
CA LEU A 240 -20.45 13.35 28.89
C LEU A 240 -19.98 14.18 30.09
N ARG A 241 -19.27 13.56 31.04
CA ARG A 241 -18.75 14.27 32.21
C ARG A 241 -17.65 15.27 31.84
N ALA A 242 -16.75 14.89 30.95
CA ALA A 242 -15.73 15.79 30.41
C ALA A 242 -16.39 17.02 29.76
N SER A 243 -17.38 16.83 28.89
CA SER A 243 -18.10 17.95 28.25
C SER A 243 -18.85 18.85 29.26
N ALA A 244 -19.40 18.27 30.34
CA ALA A 244 -20.12 19.02 31.37
C ALA A 244 -19.18 19.85 32.26
N ASP A 245 -17.98 19.36 32.55
CA ASP A 245 -16.98 20.09 33.33
C ASP A 245 -16.28 21.17 32.48
N GLU A 246 -16.21 21.01 31.16
CA GLU A 246 -15.80 22.06 30.22
C GLU A 246 -16.81 23.20 30.12
N LYS A 247 -18.11 22.88 30.02
CA LYS A 247 -19.20 23.89 30.03
C LYS A 247 -19.16 24.79 31.27
N LYS A 248 -18.60 24.32 32.40
CA LYS A 248 -18.47 25.10 33.64
C LYS A 248 -17.25 26.03 33.67
N GLN A 249 -16.25 25.85 32.80
CA GLN A 249 -14.96 26.54 32.89
C GLN A 249 -14.75 27.67 31.88
N SER A 250 -15.62 27.82 30.86
CA SER A 250 -15.64 28.91 29.87
C SER A 250 -14.45 28.94 28.89
N GLY A 251 -14.74 28.82 27.58
CA GLY A 251 -14.03 29.54 26.51
C GLY A 251 -13.31 28.73 25.44
N GLU A 252 -12.62 27.64 25.77
CA GLU A 252 -11.80 26.90 24.79
C GLU A 252 -12.34 25.48 24.59
N SER A 253 -12.87 25.21 23.39
CA SER A 253 -13.48 23.94 22.99
C SER A 253 -12.47 22.80 22.73
N HIS A 254 -11.17 23.02 22.96
CA HIS A 254 -10.14 22.09 22.49
C HIS A 254 -10.00 20.81 23.33
N GLY A 255 -10.42 20.78 24.60
CA GLY A 255 -10.22 19.62 25.49
C GLY A 255 -11.03 18.37 25.09
N SER A 256 -12.32 18.55 24.76
CA SER A 256 -13.21 17.45 24.36
C SER A 256 -12.95 16.99 22.94
N GLU A 257 -12.56 17.90 22.04
CA GLU A 257 -12.08 17.58 20.69
C GLU A 257 -10.83 16.68 20.78
N GLU A 258 -9.84 17.04 21.60
CA GLU A 258 -8.63 16.23 21.80
C GLU A 258 -8.92 14.87 22.45
N LEU A 259 -9.87 14.80 23.39
CA LEU A 259 -10.28 13.53 24.02
C LEU A 259 -10.98 12.62 23.01
N MET A 260 -11.78 13.18 22.12
CA MET A 260 -12.50 12.42 21.10
C MET A 260 -11.56 11.95 19.98
N GLU A 261 -10.61 12.79 19.56
CA GLU A 261 -9.51 12.38 18.67
C GLU A 261 -8.70 11.25 19.31
N TYR A 262 -8.37 11.34 20.60
CA TYR A 262 -7.69 10.28 21.33
C TYR A 262 -8.48 8.97 21.38
N VAL A 263 -9.80 9.02 21.61
CA VAL A 263 -10.65 7.82 21.58
C VAL A 263 -10.69 7.22 20.17
N LEU A 264 -10.81 8.05 19.13
CA LEU A 264 -10.77 7.61 17.73
C LEU A 264 -9.43 6.95 17.38
N ASP A 265 -8.30 7.53 17.80
CA ASP A 265 -6.97 6.97 17.59
C ASP A 265 -6.81 5.62 18.30
N ILE A 266 -7.30 5.48 19.53
CA ILE A 266 -7.31 4.19 20.24
C ILE A 266 -8.21 3.17 19.53
N CYS A 267 -9.41 3.59 19.13
CA CYS A 267 -10.38 2.76 18.42
C CYS A 267 -9.81 2.21 17.11
N MET A 268 -9.02 3.02 16.40
CA MET A 268 -8.41 2.65 15.12
C MET A 268 -7.07 1.91 15.26
N GLY A 269 -6.31 2.16 16.33
CA GLY A 269 -4.95 1.62 16.51
C GLY A 269 -4.83 0.41 17.44
N ILE A 270 -5.64 0.34 18.50
CA ILE A 270 -5.49 -0.65 19.59
C ILE A 270 -6.61 -1.70 19.54
N VAL A 271 -7.86 -1.30 19.28
CA VAL A 271 -9.00 -2.22 19.28
C VAL A 271 -8.95 -3.14 18.06
N GLN A 272 -8.69 -4.43 18.30
CA GLN A 272 -8.59 -5.44 17.24
C GLN A 272 -9.94 -6.01 16.83
N GLU A 273 -10.90 -6.09 17.75
CA GLU A 273 -12.23 -6.66 17.49
C GLU A 273 -13.12 -5.69 16.72
N ARG A 274 -13.58 -6.11 15.54
CA ARG A 274 -14.45 -5.30 14.67
C ARG A 274 -15.77 -4.95 15.32
N GLY A 275 -16.42 -5.93 15.97
CA GLY A 275 -17.74 -5.74 16.59
C GLY A 275 -17.71 -4.63 17.64
N PHE A 276 -16.76 -4.72 18.57
CA PHE A 276 -16.58 -3.70 19.61
C PHE A 276 -16.15 -2.34 19.05
N ARG A 277 -15.29 -2.32 18.02
CA ARG A 277 -14.91 -1.08 17.32
C ARG A 277 -16.13 -0.38 16.72
N ASN A 278 -17.02 -1.13 16.08
CA ASN A 278 -18.25 -0.60 15.51
C ASN A 278 -19.19 -0.06 16.60
N GLU A 279 -19.31 -0.73 17.74
CA GLU A 279 -20.08 -0.23 18.89
C GLU A 279 -19.54 1.10 19.42
N ILE A 280 -18.22 1.22 19.59
CA ILE A 280 -17.58 2.46 20.02
C ILE A 280 -17.83 3.59 19.00
N LEU A 281 -17.66 3.31 17.71
CA LEU A 281 -17.88 4.31 16.66
C LEU A 281 -19.33 4.80 16.62
N LYS A 282 -20.31 3.91 16.81
CA LYS A 282 -21.74 4.28 16.94
C LYS A 282 -21.97 5.19 18.14
N LEU A 283 -21.38 4.86 19.28
CA LEU A 283 -21.47 5.69 20.49
C LEU A 283 -20.86 7.08 20.27
N ILE A 284 -19.67 7.16 19.67
CA ILE A 284 -19.02 8.44 19.34
C ILE A 284 -19.90 9.27 18.43
N LEU A 285 -20.53 8.63 17.45
CA LEU A 285 -21.39 9.30 16.50
C LEU A 285 -22.67 9.85 17.14
N GLU A 286 -23.30 9.09 18.06
CA GLU A 286 -24.42 9.57 18.85
C GLU A 286 -24.02 10.82 19.67
N LEU A 287 -22.86 10.77 20.32
CA LEU A 287 -22.33 11.87 21.12
C LEU A 287 -21.98 13.11 20.28
N LEU A 288 -21.45 12.91 19.07
CA LEU A 288 -21.13 13.98 18.13
C LEU A 288 -22.37 14.73 17.65
N ASN A 289 -23.49 14.03 17.44
CA ASN A 289 -24.76 14.63 17.05
C ASN A 289 -25.44 15.42 18.19
N GLU A 290 -25.12 15.13 19.45
CA GLU A 290 -25.64 15.87 20.61
C GLU A 290 -24.94 17.24 20.80
N ILE A 291 -23.80 17.50 20.12
CA ILE A 291 -23.02 18.73 20.28
C ILE A 291 -23.54 19.86 19.36
N PRO A 292 -23.75 21.10 19.87
CA PRO A 292 -24.28 22.23 19.08
C PRO A 292 -23.41 22.70 17.90
N ALA A 293 -22.11 22.43 17.93
CA ALA A 293 -21.15 22.67 16.85
C ALA A 293 -20.46 21.34 16.52
N PRO A 294 -21.10 20.46 15.73
CA PRO A 294 -20.52 19.15 15.42
C PRO A 294 -19.29 19.31 14.52
N ASP A 295 -18.21 18.60 14.85
CA ASP A 295 -17.09 18.41 13.93
C ASP A 295 -17.50 17.40 12.85
N TYR A 296 -18.00 17.93 11.73
CA TYR A 296 -18.44 17.12 10.60
C TYR A 296 -17.32 16.24 10.01
N PHE A 297 -16.04 16.59 10.18
CA PHE A 297 -14.93 15.79 9.65
C PHE A 297 -14.72 14.51 10.46
N SER A 298 -14.76 14.60 11.79
CA SER A 298 -14.70 13.43 12.66
C SER A 298 -15.94 12.55 12.51
N ILE A 299 -17.13 13.15 12.33
CA ILE A 299 -18.35 12.41 12.01
C ILE A 299 -18.20 11.68 10.67
N ALA A 300 -17.76 12.37 9.61
CA ALA A 300 -17.57 11.76 8.29
C ALA A 300 -16.61 10.56 8.36
N LYS A 301 -15.50 10.67 9.10
CA LYS A 301 -14.59 9.54 9.33
C LYS A 301 -15.31 8.36 9.99
N CYS A 302 -16.09 8.60 11.04
CA CYS A 302 -16.85 7.54 11.73
C CYS A 302 -17.87 6.87 10.81
N VAL A 303 -18.62 7.67 10.05
CA VAL A 303 -19.65 7.18 9.10
C VAL A 303 -19.02 6.27 8.04
N VAL A 304 -17.87 6.65 7.49
CA VAL A 304 -17.14 5.82 6.51
C VAL A 304 -16.72 4.49 7.12
N TYR A 305 -16.23 4.49 8.37
CA TYR A 305 -15.84 3.24 9.05
C TYR A 305 -17.02 2.33 9.40
N LEU A 306 -18.17 2.91 9.73
CA LEU A 306 -19.41 2.18 9.99
C LEU A 306 -20.11 1.71 8.71
N ASN A 307 -19.74 2.27 7.56
CA ASN A 307 -20.37 2.02 6.26
C ASN A 307 -21.88 2.35 6.23
N GLU A 308 -22.31 3.35 7.02
CA GLU A 308 -23.72 3.78 7.14
C GLU A 308 -24.04 4.92 6.15
N HIS A 309 -24.46 4.57 4.93
CA HIS A 309 -24.68 5.54 3.83
C HIS A 309 -25.76 6.58 4.13
N SER A 310 -26.86 6.17 4.77
CA SER A 310 -27.99 7.06 5.07
C SER A 310 -27.63 8.20 6.03
N MET A 311 -26.57 8.07 6.81
CA MET A 311 -26.13 9.14 7.68
C MET A 311 -25.26 10.18 6.95
N ALA A 312 -24.44 9.73 6.00
CA ALA A 312 -23.65 10.63 5.15
C ALA A 312 -24.56 11.51 4.29
N SER A 313 -25.61 10.94 3.69
CA SER A 313 -26.60 11.69 2.90
C SER A 313 -27.33 12.72 3.76
N ASN A 314 -27.75 12.36 4.98
CA ASN A 314 -28.37 13.28 5.93
C ASN A 314 -27.46 14.44 6.34
N ILE A 315 -26.16 14.20 6.57
CA ILE A 315 -25.19 15.25 6.91
C ILE A 315 -25.02 16.22 5.75
N LEU A 316 -24.83 15.71 4.53
CA LEU A 316 -24.72 16.54 3.33
C LEU A 316 -25.98 17.37 3.12
N ARG A 317 -27.16 16.79 3.34
CA ARG A 317 -28.44 17.49 3.29
C ARG A 317 -28.50 18.63 4.31
N GLN A 318 -28.20 18.38 5.59
CA GLN A 318 -28.22 19.40 6.64
C GLN A 318 -27.24 20.55 6.37
N LEU A 319 -26.09 20.27 5.77
CA LEU A 319 -25.09 21.29 5.44
C LEU A 319 -25.54 22.17 4.26
N VAL A 320 -26.22 21.58 3.27
CA VAL A 320 -26.78 22.32 2.13
C VAL A 320 -27.99 23.15 2.56
N GLU A 321 -28.86 22.63 3.43
CA GLU A 321 -30.03 23.36 3.97
C GLU A 321 -29.66 24.58 4.82
N LYS A 322 -28.47 24.57 5.45
CA LYS A 322 -27.97 25.72 6.23
C LYS A 322 -27.58 26.91 5.36
N GLY A 323 -27.31 26.74 4.06
CA GLY A 323 -27.14 27.82 3.08
C GLY A 323 -25.96 28.79 3.28
N ASP A 324 -25.12 28.61 4.30
CA ASP A 324 -23.96 29.47 4.58
C ASP A 324 -22.76 29.10 3.68
N PRO A 325 -22.04 30.08 3.06
CA PRO A 325 -20.86 29.81 2.24
C PRO A 325 -19.80 28.92 2.91
N ARG A 326 -19.65 29.04 4.24
CA ARG A 326 -18.77 28.17 5.02
C ARG A 326 -19.28 26.74 5.10
N SER A 327 -20.58 26.56 5.31
CA SER A 327 -21.22 25.24 5.38
C SER A 327 -21.20 24.53 4.03
N LEU A 328 -21.34 25.27 2.91
CA LEU A 328 -21.22 24.73 1.56
C LEU A 328 -19.78 24.24 1.25
N ALA A 329 -18.77 25.03 1.64
CA ALA A 329 -17.37 24.62 1.47
C ALA A 329 -17.02 23.39 2.33
N VAL A 330 -17.58 23.30 3.55
CA VAL A 330 -17.49 22.10 4.40
C VAL A 330 -18.16 20.90 3.71
N ALA A 331 -19.34 21.08 3.11
CA ALA A 331 -20.02 20.01 2.37
C ALA A 331 -19.19 19.50 1.18
N TYR A 332 -18.55 20.39 0.42
CA TYR A 332 -17.64 19.99 -0.66
C TYR A 332 -16.40 19.29 -0.15
N GLN A 333 -15.77 19.77 0.93
CA GLN A 333 -14.62 19.08 1.52
C GLN A 333 -14.99 17.69 2.03
N ILE A 334 -16.15 17.54 2.68
CA ILE A 334 -16.66 16.22 3.10
C ILE A 334 -16.90 15.34 1.87
N SER A 335 -17.44 15.89 0.78
CA SER A 335 -17.64 15.10 -0.45
C SER A 335 -16.32 14.60 -1.06
N PHE A 336 -15.26 15.42 -1.05
CA PHE A 336 -13.91 14.98 -1.45
C PHE A 336 -13.34 13.94 -0.49
N ASP A 337 -13.46 14.17 0.82
CA ASP A 337 -13.00 13.23 1.84
C ASP A 337 -13.77 11.89 1.76
N LEU A 338 -15.08 11.92 1.46
CA LEU A 338 -15.90 10.73 1.27
C LEU A 338 -15.46 9.97 0.02
N TYR A 339 -15.20 10.66 -1.10
CA TYR A 339 -14.71 10.02 -2.32
C TYR A 339 -13.38 9.30 -2.10
N ASP A 340 -12.42 9.94 -1.42
CA ASP A 340 -11.09 9.35 -1.21
C ASP A 340 -11.10 8.17 -0.21
N ASN A 341 -12.03 8.17 0.76
CA ASN A 341 -12.00 7.23 1.89
C ASN A 341 -13.05 6.13 1.85
N SER A 342 -14.13 6.29 1.08
CA SER A 342 -15.26 5.36 1.06
C SER A 342 -15.09 4.28 -0.01
N THR A 343 -15.82 3.18 0.15
CA THR A 343 -15.96 2.16 -0.90
C THR A 343 -16.88 2.65 -2.03
N GLN A 344 -16.66 2.14 -3.25
CA GLN A 344 -17.47 2.54 -4.41
C GLN A 344 -18.97 2.22 -4.23
N GLU A 345 -19.30 1.05 -3.66
CA GLU A 345 -20.68 0.66 -3.32
C GLU A 345 -21.36 1.70 -2.40
N PHE A 346 -20.64 2.18 -1.39
CA PHE A 346 -21.13 3.22 -0.48
C PHE A 346 -21.41 4.52 -1.23
N LEU A 347 -20.49 4.94 -2.10
CA LEU A 347 -20.66 6.15 -2.90
C LEU A 347 -21.86 6.04 -3.86
N GLN A 348 -22.06 4.89 -4.50
CA GLN A 348 -23.23 4.64 -5.35
C GLN A 348 -24.54 4.77 -4.57
N LYS A 349 -24.65 4.15 -3.40
CA LYS A 349 -25.85 4.26 -2.55
C LYS A 349 -26.12 5.69 -2.07
N VAL A 350 -25.08 6.41 -1.64
CA VAL A 350 -25.20 7.82 -1.24
C VAL A 350 -25.67 8.67 -2.43
N ARG A 351 -25.24 8.35 -3.65
CA ARG A 351 -25.66 9.05 -4.87
C ARG A 351 -27.10 8.78 -5.22
N GLU A 352 -27.55 7.53 -5.14
CA GLU A 352 -28.95 7.16 -5.33
C GLU A 352 -29.84 7.93 -4.36
N GLU A 353 -29.53 7.91 -3.05
CA GLU A 353 -30.27 8.64 -2.02
C GLU A 353 -30.29 10.17 -2.25
N ILE A 354 -29.18 10.76 -2.71
CA ILE A 354 -29.11 12.20 -3.02
C ILE A 354 -29.85 12.52 -4.33
N SER A 355 -29.82 11.63 -5.32
CA SER A 355 -30.48 11.82 -6.61
C SER A 355 -32.00 11.76 -6.50
N GLU A 356 -32.55 10.91 -5.61
CA GLU A 356 -33.98 10.88 -5.31
C GLU A 356 -34.50 12.20 -4.70
N LEU A 357 -33.62 13.02 -4.13
CA LEU A 357 -33.93 14.33 -3.56
C LEU A 357 -33.84 15.47 -4.59
N VAL A 358 -33.25 15.22 -5.76
CA VAL A 358 -33.20 16.19 -6.87
C VAL A 358 -34.41 15.93 -7.76
N PRO A 359 -35.42 16.83 -7.84
CA PRO A 359 -36.47 16.67 -8.82
C PRO A 359 -35.87 16.69 -10.23
N GLU A 360 -36.16 15.65 -11.03
CA GLU A 360 -35.79 15.61 -12.44
C GLU A 360 -36.53 16.74 -13.17
N ASN A 361 -35.84 17.85 -13.43
CA ASN A 361 -36.23 18.77 -14.49
C ASN A 361 -35.79 18.14 -15.81
N ASP A 362 -36.61 17.22 -16.30
CA ASP A 362 -36.47 16.61 -17.61
C ASP A 362 -36.96 17.60 -18.69
N THR A 363 -36.19 18.66 -18.91
CA THR A 363 -36.27 19.45 -20.15
C THR A 363 -35.13 18.99 -21.05
N GLU A 364 -35.41 18.01 -21.91
CA GLU A 364 -35.17 18.04 -23.37
C GLU A 364 -35.19 16.62 -23.96
N LYS A 365 -36.37 16.17 -24.41
CA LYS A 365 -36.61 15.56 -25.73
C LYS A 365 -38.05 15.02 -25.85
N THR A 366 -38.95 15.85 -26.38
CA THR A 366 -40.04 15.35 -27.22
C THR A 366 -40.32 16.40 -28.28
N GLU A 367 -39.87 16.13 -29.50
CA GLU A 367 -40.28 16.90 -30.67
C GLU A 367 -41.77 16.60 -30.97
N GLN A 368 -42.54 17.68 -31.09
CA GLN A 368 -43.75 17.83 -31.91
C GLN A 368 -44.90 16.82 -31.71
N GLU A 369 -45.86 17.18 -30.85
CA GLU A 369 -47.30 17.09 -31.16
C GLU A 369 -48.06 18.10 -30.27
N GLU A 370 -48.85 18.99 -30.87
CA GLU A 370 -49.64 20.01 -30.16
C GLU A 370 -50.77 19.37 -29.31
N PRO A 371 -50.91 19.68 -28.00
CA PRO A 371 -52.09 19.27 -27.24
C PRO A 371 -53.20 20.33 -27.31
N LYS A 372 -54.39 19.91 -27.75
CA LYS A 372 -55.66 20.67 -27.66
C LYS A 372 -56.33 20.46 -26.29
N GLU A 373 -56.37 21.53 -25.50
CA GLU A 373 -57.41 22.04 -24.58
C GLU A 373 -58.49 21.12 -23.93
N SER A 374 -58.31 19.81 -23.76
CA SER A 374 -59.39 18.95 -23.21
C SER A 374 -59.04 18.03 -22.03
N ASP A 375 -57.80 18.04 -21.53
CA ASP A 375 -57.41 17.17 -20.40
C ASP A 375 -57.45 17.84 -19.01
N ALA A 376 -57.93 19.09 -18.91
CA ALA A 376 -57.92 19.88 -17.67
C ALA A 376 -58.95 19.46 -16.59
N LEU A 377 -59.41 18.19 -16.55
CA LEU A 377 -60.56 17.80 -15.71
C LEU A 377 -60.42 16.51 -14.88
N LEU A 378 -59.24 15.88 -14.79
CA LEU A 378 -59.09 14.60 -14.06
C LEU A 378 -58.02 14.52 -12.96
N GLU A 379 -57.42 15.64 -12.52
CA GLU A 379 -56.33 15.61 -11.52
C GLU A 379 -56.72 15.93 -10.05
N ASP A 380 -58.00 15.93 -9.68
CA ASP A 380 -58.41 16.44 -8.37
C ASP A 380 -58.64 15.39 -7.26
N GLN A 381 -58.16 14.14 -7.37
CA GLN A 381 -58.36 13.12 -6.32
C GLN A 381 -57.19 12.16 -6.09
N SER A 382 -56.08 12.64 -5.52
CA SER A 382 -55.29 11.91 -4.51
C SER A 382 -54.19 12.79 -3.88
N SER A 383 -54.58 13.74 -3.02
CA SER A 383 -53.63 14.50 -2.20
C SER A 383 -53.78 14.12 -0.72
N SER A 384 -52.93 13.20 -0.25
CA SER A 384 -52.62 13.04 1.17
C SER A 384 -51.13 13.34 1.41
N THR A 385 -50.88 14.59 1.78
CA THR A 385 -49.87 15.05 2.74
C THR A 385 -48.42 14.52 2.61
N ARG A 386 -47.60 15.24 1.84
CA ARG A 386 -46.20 15.55 2.20
C ARG A 386 -46.00 17.07 2.08
N PRO A 387 -45.34 17.74 3.03
CA PRO A 387 -45.00 19.16 2.87
C PRO A 387 -43.91 19.27 1.80
N GLU A 388 -44.22 19.95 0.69
CA GLU A 388 -43.23 20.38 -0.29
C GLU A 388 -42.41 21.53 0.30
N ASP A 389 -41.24 21.22 0.84
CA ASP A 389 -40.18 22.22 0.99
C ASP A 389 -39.58 22.47 -0.40
N LYS A 390 -39.88 23.64 -0.97
CA LYS A 390 -39.28 24.12 -2.22
C LYS A 390 -37.78 24.36 -1.98
N VAL A 391 -36.96 23.37 -2.35
CA VAL A 391 -35.49 23.49 -2.40
C VAL A 391 -35.13 24.63 -3.37
N SER A 392 -34.25 25.55 -2.96
CA SER A 392 -33.85 26.70 -3.79
C SER A 392 -33.00 26.25 -5.01
N ASP A 393 -32.97 27.05 -6.07
CA ASP A 393 -32.14 26.79 -7.27
C ASP A 393 -30.64 26.66 -6.92
N GLU A 394 -30.17 27.39 -5.91
CA GLU A 394 -28.78 27.32 -5.41
C GLU A 394 -28.49 25.97 -4.74
N SER A 395 -29.41 25.46 -3.90
CA SER A 395 -29.28 24.13 -3.31
C SER A 395 -29.29 23.01 -4.37
N THR A 396 -30.11 23.14 -5.42
CA THR A 396 -30.13 22.17 -6.53
C THR A 396 -28.82 22.15 -7.30
N SER A 397 -28.20 23.32 -7.53
CA SER A 397 -26.87 23.42 -8.15
C SER A 397 -25.77 22.85 -7.26
N ALA A 398 -25.86 23.05 -5.94
CA ALA A 398 -24.94 22.48 -4.96
C ALA A 398 -25.04 20.94 -4.93
N PHE A 399 -26.24 20.36 -4.98
CA PHE A 399 -26.42 18.91 -5.06
C PHE A 399 -25.83 18.32 -6.35
N LYS A 400 -26.03 18.97 -7.51
CA LYS A 400 -25.37 18.54 -8.78
C LYS A 400 -23.85 18.58 -8.67
N ASN A 401 -23.30 19.61 -8.02
CA ASN A 401 -21.87 19.72 -7.78
C ASN A 401 -21.34 18.62 -6.85
N ILE A 402 -22.08 18.30 -5.78
CA ILE A 402 -21.77 17.20 -4.86
C ILE A 402 -21.79 15.87 -5.61
N ILE A 403 -22.81 15.59 -6.42
CA ILE A 403 -22.90 14.35 -7.22
C ILE A 403 -21.69 14.22 -8.16
N SER A 404 -21.24 15.32 -8.78
CA SER A 404 -20.06 15.35 -9.64
C SER A 404 -18.74 15.13 -8.89
N ILE A 405 -18.65 15.57 -7.63
CA ILE A 405 -17.50 15.29 -6.75
C ILE A 405 -17.51 13.83 -6.31
N LEU A 406 -18.66 13.31 -5.88
CA LEU A 406 -18.84 11.91 -5.50
C LEU A 406 -18.62 10.96 -6.69
N ASP A 407 -18.73 11.43 -7.94
CA ASP A 407 -18.32 10.68 -9.13
C ASP A 407 -16.83 10.51 -9.27
N GLY A 408 -16.05 11.38 -8.62
CA GLY A 408 -14.62 11.45 -8.84
C GLY A 408 -14.18 12.16 -10.11
N ILE A 409 -15.09 12.54 -11.03
CA ILE A 409 -14.74 13.22 -12.29
C ILE A 409 -13.90 14.47 -12.01
N LYS A 410 -14.34 15.32 -11.07
CA LYS A 410 -13.61 16.54 -10.72
C LYS A 410 -12.27 16.23 -10.04
N SER A 411 -12.25 15.32 -9.07
CA SER A 411 -11.02 14.90 -8.36
C SER A 411 -9.95 14.37 -9.33
N ILE A 412 -10.36 13.52 -10.28
CA ILE A 412 -9.48 12.97 -11.30
C ILE A 412 -8.97 14.07 -12.24
N GLN A 413 -9.84 14.95 -12.71
CA GLN A 413 -9.43 16.06 -13.60
C GLN A 413 -8.41 16.97 -12.92
N LEU A 414 -8.58 17.26 -11.64
CA LEU A 414 -7.63 18.06 -10.85
C LEU A 414 -6.27 17.35 -10.71
N ASN A 415 -6.29 16.05 -10.39
CA ASN A 415 -5.07 15.24 -10.28
C ASN A 415 -4.36 15.09 -11.63
N LEU A 416 -5.11 14.93 -12.73
CA LEU A 416 -4.60 14.86 -14.09
C LEU A 416 -3.90 16.15 -14.49
N GLU A 417 -4.53 17.30 -14.24
CA GLU A 417 -3.96 18.62 -14.54
C GLU A 417 -2.65 18.85 -13.78
N PHE A 418 -2.62 18.46 -12.49
CA PHE A 418 -1.41 18.51 -11.68
C PHE A 418 -0.26 17.69 -12.30
N LEU A 419 -0.54 16.44 -12.68
CA LEU A 419 0.45 15.54 -13.28
C LEU A 419 0.91 16.01 -14.66
N TYR A 420 0.00 16.57 -15.45
CA TYR A 420 0.32 17.11 -16.78
C TYR A 420 1.29 18.28 -16.69
N ARG A 421 1.06 19.23 -15.77
CA ARG A 421 1.89 20.43 -15.60
C ARG A 421 3.23 20.16 -14.94
N SER A 422 3.23 19.30 -13.92
CA SER A 422 4.39 19.07 -13.07
C SER A 422 5.29 17.93 -13.57
N ASN A 423 5.17 17.55 -14.84
CA ASN A 423 5.91 16.43 -15.41
C ASN A 423 7.43 16.71 -15.50
N GLN A 424 8.21 16.03 -14.66
CA GLN A 424 9.68 16.10 -14.63
C GLN A 424 10.35 14.77 -15.01
N VAL A 425 9.76 14.01 -15.95
CA VAL A 425 10.36 12.75 -16.41
C VAL A 425 11.64 13.00 -17.23
N ASP A 426 12.69 12.25 -16.90
CA ASP A 426 13.96 12.27 -17.63
C ASP A 426 13.95 11.31 -18.83
N MET A 427 13.91 11.87 -20.04
CA MET A 427 13.93 11.11 -21.30
C MET A 427 15.29 10.44 -21.56
N ALA A 428 16.38 10.95 -21.01
CA ALA A 428 17.71 10.38 -21.22
C ALA A 428 17.84 9.02 -20.52
N VAL A 429 17.28 8.91 -19.31
CA VAL A 429 17.20 7.64 -18.57
C VAL A 429 16.44 6.60 -19.38
N LEU A 430 15.29 6.97 -19.92
CA LEU A 430 14.44 6.05 -20.68
C LEU A 430 15.10 5.60 -21.99
N ASN A 431 15.73 6.51 -22.73
CA ASN A 431 16.47 6.17 -23.94
C ASN A 431 17.65 5.24 -23.64
N LYS A 432 18.38 5.48 -22.56
CA LYS A 432 19.47 4.58 -22.12
C LYS A 432 18.96 3.19 -21.74
N VAL A 433 17.79 3.11 -21.09
CA VAL A 433 17.16 1.84 -20.74
C VAL A 433 16.76 1.07 -22.01
N ARG A 434 16.15 1.76 -22.99
CA ARG A 434 15.83 1.19 -24.31
C ARG A 434 17.08 0.69 -25.02
N ASP A 435 18.16 1.48 -25.06
CA ASP A 435 19.37 1.14 -25.82
C ASP A 435 20.16 -0.02 -25.21
N SER A 436 20.10 -0.16 -23.88
CA SER A 436 20.76 -1.25 -23.16
C SER A 436 19.99 -2.58 -23.26
N LEU A 437 18.71 -2.54 -23.63
CA LEU A 437 17.80 -3.69 -23.65
C LEU A 437 17.43 -4.09 -25.09
N GLU A 438 17.78 -5.32 -25.46
CA GLU A 438 17.51 -5.81 -26.81
C GLU A 438 16.01 -5.98 -27.09
N ALA A 439 15.49 -5.21 -28.05
CA ALA A 439 14.06 -5.17 -28.41
C ALA A 439 13.48 -6.48 -28.98
N ARG A 440 14.33 -7.40 -29.46
CA ARG A 440 13.88 -8.70 -29.99
C ARG A 440 13.49 -9.67 -28.88
N ASN A 441 14.01 -9.48 -27.67
CA ASN A 441 13.64 -10.30 -26.55
C ASN A 441 12.32 -9.78 -25.95
N SER A 442 11.30 -10.63 -25.93
CA SER A 442 9.96 -10.28 -25.45
C SER A 442 9.97 -9.74 -24.02
N ILE A 443 10.81 -10.30 -23.13
CA ILE A 443 10.86 -9.88 -21.72
C ILE A 443 11.43 -8.45 -21.57
N PHE A 444 12.44 -8.11 -22.38
CA PHE A 444 13.07 -6.81 -22.37
C PHE A 444 12.18 -5.74 -22.99
N HIS A 445 11.47 -6.08 -24.07
CA HIS A 445 10.45 -5.20 -24.63
C HIS A 445 9.38 -4.86 -23.59
N THR A 446 8.82 -5.88 -22.93
CA THR A 446 7.83 -5.72 -21.84
C THR A 446 8.40 -4.85 -20.71
N ALA A 447 9.65 -5.06 -20.30
CA ALA A 447 10.30 -4.27 -19.25
C ALA A 447 10.39 -2.77 -19.58
N VAL A 448 10.85 -2.42 -20.80
CA VAL A 448 10.95 -1.02 -21.25
C VAL A 448 9.56 -0.39 -21.36
N THR A 449 8.59 -1.13 -21.90
CA THR A 449 7.20 -0.68 -22.00
C THR A 449 6.61 -0.37 -20.62
N LEU A 450 6.84 -1.23 -19.62
CA LEU A 450 6.37 -1.02 -18.25
C LEU A 450 7.09 0.14 -17.57
N CYS A 451 8.40 0.28 -17.78
CA CYS A 451 9.18 1.41 -17.28
C CYS A 451 8.60 2.73 -17.79
N ASN A 452 8.35 2.84 -19.10
CA ASN A 452 7.73 4.01 -19.71
C ASN A 452 6.33 4.27 -19.15
N ALA A 453 5.52 3.22 -19.01
CA ALA A 453 4.16 3.31 -18.48
C ALA A 453 4.13 3.89 -17.05
N PHE A 454 5.03 3.43 -16.17
CA PHE A 454 5.10 3.92 -14.80
C PHE A 454 5.67 5.34 -14.70
N MET A 455 6.72 5.67 -15.46
CA MET A 455 7.30 7.02 -15.50
C MET A 455 6.26 8.08 -15.91
N HIS A 456 5.42 7.75 -16.90
CA HIS A 456 4.39 8.65 -17.44
C HIS A 456 2.97 8.37 -16.93
N ALA A 457 2.83 7.65 -15.81
CA ALA A 457 1.52 7.31 -15.28
C ALA A 457 0.68 8.58 -15.00
N GLY A 458 -0.43 8.74 -15.70
CA GLY A 458 -1.35 9.88 -15.56
C GLY A 458 -0.84 11.22 -16.10
N THR A 459 0.24 11.26 -16.91
CA THR A 459 0.76 12.52 -17.49
C THR A 459 0.34 12.75 -18.94
N THR A 460 -0.43 11.83 -19.54
CA THR A 460 -0.96 11.88 -20.94
C THR A 460 0.08 12.10 -22.04
N HIS A 461 1.36 11.86 -21.75
CA HIS A 461 2.47 12.23 -22.61
C HIS A 461 3.03 11.02 -23.38
N ASP A 462 2.64 10.89 -24.65
CA ASP A 462 2.99 9.74 -25.52
C ASP A 462 4.25 9.92 -26.36
N LYS A 463 5.06 10.96 -26.09
CA LYS A 463 6.20 11.33 -26.95
C LYS A 463 7.16 10.16 -27.19
N PHE A 464 7.42 9.36 -26.16
CA PHE A 464 8.30 8.18 -26.27
C PHE A 464 7.81 7.18 -27.33
N PHE A 465 6.53 6.82 -27.33
CA PHE A 465 5.98 5.88 -28.30
C PHE A 465 5.95 6.47 -29.72
N ARG A 466 5.69 7.79 -29.84
CA ARG A 466 5.69 8.50 -31.12
C ARG A 466 7.08 8.62 -31.74
N GLU A 467 8.14 8.73 -30.93
CA GLU A 467 9.52 8.79 -31.42
C GLU A 467 10.08 7.40 -31.73
N ASN A 468 9.53 6.35 -31.11
CA ASN A 468 10.04 4.97 -31.16
C ASN A 468 9.09 3.97 -31.84
N LEU A 469 8.41 4.38 -32.92
CA LEU A 469 7.49 3.51 -33.67
C LEU A 469 8.15 2.23 -34.19
N GLU A 470 9.36 2.32 -34.74
CA GLU A 470 10.09 1.14 -35.26
C GLU A 470 10.44 0.14 -34.16
N TRP A 471 10.68 0.64 -32.94
CA TRP A 471 10.92 -0.21 -31.78
C TRP A 471 9.62 -0.88 -31.32
N LEU A 472 8.52 -0.13 -31.23
CA LEU A 472 7.19 -0.64 -30.89
C LEU A 472 6.68 -1.69 -31.89
N GLY A 473 7.00 -1.51 -33.18
CA GLY A 473 6.67 -2.46 -34.24
C GLY A 473 7.33 -3.84 -34.09
N LYS A 474 8.38 -3.96 -33.27
CA LYS A 474 9.07 -5.23 -32.96
C LYS A 474 8.32 -6.07 -31.92
N ALA A 475 7.25 -5.54 -31.29
CA ALA A 475 6.44 -6.27 -30.33
C ALA A 475 5.66 -7.43 -30.97
N VAL A 476 5.65 -8.59 -30.32
CA VAL A 476 5.00 -9.82 -30.79
C VAL A 476 4.13 -10.41 -29.67
N ASN A 477 2.94 -10.92 -30.01
CA ASN A 477 2.01 -11.58 -29.09
C ASN A 477 1.74 -10.76 -27.80
N TRP A 478 2.09 -11.31 -26.64
CA TRP A 478 1.85 -10.71 -25.32
C TRP A 478 2.64 -9.43 -25.04
N SER A 479 3.80 -9.21 -25.68
CA SER A 479 4.48 -7.92 -25.56
C SER A 479 3.71 -6.82 -26.30
N LYS A 480 2.98 -7.16 -27.37
CA LYS A 480 2.06 -6.23 -28.05
C LYS A 480 0.80 -5.94 -27.21
N PHE A 481 0.26 -6.97 -26.54
CA PHE A 481 -0.82 -6.81 -25.57
C PHE A 481 -0.44 -5.82 -24.46
N THR A 482 0.73 -6.05 -23.83
CA THR A 482 1.30 -5.19 -22.78
C THR A 482 1.57 -3.77 -23.29
N ALA A 483 2.09 -3.64 -24.52
CA ALA A 483 2.36 -2.32 -25.11
C ALA A 483 1.09 -1.50 -25.38
N THR A 484 0.00 -2.15 -25.78
CA THR A 484 -1.30 -1.45 -25.90
C THR A 484 -1.88 -1.13 -24.51
N ALA A 485 -1.78 -2.06 -23.54
CA ALA A 485 -2.22 -1.84 -22.16
C ALA A 485 -1.47 -0.68 -21.46
N ALA A 486 -0.19 -0.49 -21.77
CA ALA A 486 0.63 0.60 -21.26
C ALA A 486 0.07 2.00 -21.59
N LEU A 487 -0.60 2.17 -22.73
CA LEU A 487 -1.27 3.43 -23.07
C LEU A 487 -2.36 3.76 -22.05
N GLY A 488 -3.04 2.75 -21.50
CA GLY A 488 -4.05 2.96 -20.45
C GLY A 488 -3.47 3.51 -19.15
N VAL A 489 -2.24 3.13 -18.81
CA VAL A 489 -1.54 3.65 -17.63
C VAL A 489 -1.07 5.10 -17.84
N ILE A 490 -0.57 5.42 -19.02
CA ILE A 490 -0.11 6.78 -19.36
C ILE A 490 -1.28 7.79 -19.38
N HIS A 491 -2.42 7.36 -19.94
CA HIS A 491 -3.63 8.18 -20.06
C HIS A 491 -4.62 7.99 -18.91
N ARG A 492 -4.17 7.42 -17.78
CA ARG A 492 -5.02 7.22 -16.61
C ARG A 492 -5.65 8.55 -16.18
N GLY A 493 -6.97 8.57 -16.06
CA GLY A 493 -7.73 9.75 -15.66
C GLY A 493 -8.17 10.69 -16.79
N ASN A 494 -7.77 10.45 -18.04
CA ASN A 494 -8.25 11.25 -19.17
C ASN A 494 -9.64 10.78 -19.65
N LEU A 495 -10.67 11.12 -18.88
CA LEU A 495 -12.05 10.67 -19.10
C LEU A 495 -12.65 11.22 -20.41
N SER A 496 -12.32 12.46 -20.80
CA SER A 496 -12.93 13.12 -21.96
C SER A 496 -12.37 12.64 -23.31
N GLN A 497 -11.09 12.25 -23.35
CA GLN A 497 -10.41 11.90 -24.59
C GLN A 497 -10.01 10.43 -24.70
N GLY A 498 -10.10 9.65 -23.61
CA GLY A 498 -9.68 8.24 -23.57
C GLY A 498 -10.31 7.39 -24.67
N GLN A 499 -11.59 7.61 -25.00
CA GLN A 499 -12.27 6.89 -26.08
C GLN A 499 -11.72 7.25 -27.47
N LYS A 500 -11.45 8.53 -27.74
CA LYS A 500 -10.93 9.00 -29.04
C LYS A 500 -9.53 8.47 -29.29
N LEU A 501 -8.70 8.42 -28.24
CA LEU A 501 -7.33 7.92 -28.33
C LEU A 501 -7.27 6.42 -28.64
N LEU A 502 -8.11 5.63 -27.99
CA LEU A 502 -8.12 4.17 -28.14
C LEU A 502 -8.96 3.67 -29.31
N GLN A 503 -9.77 4.54 -29.94
CA GLN A 503 -10.61 4.21 -31.10
C GLN A 503 -9.89 3.48 -32.26
N PRO A 504 -8.61 3.75 -32.59
CA PRO A 504 -7.88 2.99 -33.62
C PRO A 504 -7.52 1.56 -33.21
N TYR A 505 -7.42 1.29 -31.90
CA TYR A 505 -7.02 0.01 -31.32
C TYR A 505 -8.21 -0.82 -30.82
N LEU A 506 -9.39 -0.21 -30.68
CA LEU A 506 -10.61 -0.90 -30.26
C LEU A 506 -11.08 -1.90 -31.33
N PRO A 507 -11.69 -3.03 -30.93
CA PRO A 507 -12.30 -3.95 -31.88
C PRO A 507 -13.41 -3.23 -32.66
N LYS A 508 -13.27 -3.09 -33.98
CA LYS A 508 -14.34 -2.59 -34.86
C LYS A 508 -15.08 -3.76 -35.49
N GLU A 509 -16.37 -3.59 -35.73
CA GLU A 509 -17.19 -4.60 -36.41
C GLU A 509 -16.57 -4.95 -37.77
N HIS A 510 -16.32 -6.24 -37.98
CA HIS A 510 -15.81 -6.78 -39.22
C HIS A 510 -16.89 -6.66 -40.31
N ILE A 511 -16.87 -5.57 -41.08
CA ILE A 511 -17.50 -5.57 -42.41
C ILE A 511 -16.59 -6.41 -43.30
N ALA A 512 -17.09 -7.57 -43.72
CA ALA A 512 -16.37 -8.51 -44.56
C ALA A 512 -15.74 -7.82 -45.79
N GLY A 513 -14.41 -7.86 -45.91
CA GLY A 513 -13.68 -7.42 -47.11
C GLY A 513 -12.74 -6.21 -46.94
N VAL A 514 -12.72 -5.53 -45.80
CA VAL A 514 -11.72 -4.48 -45.51
C VAL A 514 -10.78 -4.99 -44.42
N GLY A 515 -9.47 -4.98 -44.68
CA GLY A 515 -8.43 -5.53 -43.81
C GLY A 515 -8.59 -5.09 -42.36
N GLY A 516 -8.64 -6.07 -41.45
CA GLY A 516 -8.93 -5.86 -40.04
C GLY A 516 -8.02 -4.82 -39.38
N SER A 517 -8.64 -3.95 -38.59
CA SER A 517 -7.97 -2.98 -37.72
C SER A 517 -7.21 -3.74 -36.61
N GLY A 518 -5.89 -3.88 -36.77
CA GLY A 518 -4.97 -4.31 -35.71
C GLY A 518 -4.88 -5.83 -35.43
N SER A 519 -3.86 -6.21 -34.65
CA SER A 519 -3.67 -7.58 -34.15
C SER A 519 -4.61 -7.87 -32.98
N VAL A 520 -5.10 -9.11 -32.85
CA VAL A 520 -5.99 -9.57 -31.76
C VAL A 520 -5.44 -9.21 -30.36
N TYR A 521 -4.11 -9.29 -30.18
CA TYR A 521 -3.45 -8.88 -28.92
C TYR A 521 -3.55 -7.38 -28.63
N SER A 522 -3.55 -6.54 -29.67
CA SER A 522 -3.73 -5.09 -29.52
C SER A 522 -5.19 -4.75 -29.23
N GLN A 523 -6.14 -5.48 -29.84
CA GLN A 523 -7.57 -5.35 -29.55
C GLN A 523 -7.91 -5.77 -28.10
N GLY A 524 -7.36 -6.88 -27.61
CA GLY A 524 -7.50 -7.26 -26.20
C GLY A 524 -6.82 -6.27 -25.27
N GLY A 525 -5.60 -5.83 -25.61
CA GLY A 525 -4.85 -4.85 -24.82
C GLY A 525 -5.51 -3.47 -24.77
N SER A 526 -6.27 -3.07 -25.78
CA SER A 526 -6.98 -1.80 -25.81
C SER A 526 -8.22 -1.80 -24.91
N LEU A 527 -8.95 -2.92 -24.80
CA LEU A 527 -10.02 -3.08 -23.82
C LEU A 527 -9.49 -3.02 -22.38
N TYR A 528 -8.35 -3.66 -22.13
CA TYR A 528 -7.69 -3.58 -20.82
C TYR A 528 -7.19 -2.15 -20.53
N ALA A 529 -6.58 -1.48 -21.52
CA ALA A 529 -6.18 -0.08 -21.41
C ALA A 529 -7.37 0.84 -21.10
N TYR A 530 -8.50 0.62 -21.77
CA TYR A 530 -9.72 1.40 -21.56
C TYR A 530 -10.23 1.21 -20.12
N GLY A 531 -10.23 -0.02 -19.60
CA GLY A 531 -10.53 -0.28 -18.18
C GLY A 531 -9.58 0.41 -17.20
N LEU A 532 -8.27 0.46 -17.50
CA LEU A 532 -7.28 1.17 -16.67
C LEU A 532 -7.47 2.70 -16.66
N ILE A 533 -7.91 3.29 -17.77
CA ILE A 533 -8.19 4.74 -17.86
C ILE A 533 -9.39 5.09 -16.97
N PHE A 534 -10.44 4.27 -17.04
CA PHE A 534 -11.70 4.43 -16.33
C PHE A 534 -11.77 3.61 -15.03
N ALA A 535 -10.61 3.30 -14.42
CA ALA A 535 -10.56 2.51 -13.20
C ALA A 535 -11.44 3.14 -12.11
N ASN A 536 -12.33 2.34 -11.51
CA ASN A 536 -13.34 2.74 -10.51
C ASN A 536 -14.42 3.74 -11.00
N HIS A 537 -14.52 4.00 -12.31
CA HIS A 537 -15.52 4.93 -12.87
C HIS A 537 -16.47 4.15 -13.77
N GLY A 538 -17.56 3.69 -13.16
CA GLY A 538 -18.39 2.61 -13.68
C GLY A 538 -19.50 3.00 -14.64
N GLY A 539 -19.60 4.25 -15.09
CA GLY A 539 -20.69 4.69 -15.96
C GLY A 539 -20.53 4.22 -17.41
N MET A 540 -20.14 5.13 -18.30
CA MET A 540 -20.11 4.85 -19.75
C MET A 540 -19.10 3.77 -20.17
N ALA A 541 -18.03 3.58 -19.40
CA ALA A 541 -16.96 2.67 -19.79
C ALA A 541 -17.33 1.20 -19.59
N VAL A 542 -18.09 0.90 -18.55
CA VAL A 542 -18.51 -0.47 -18.21
C VAL A 542 -19.45 -1.01 -19.28
N ASP A 543 -20.46 -0.24 -19.69
CA ASP A 543 -21.41 -0.65 -20.72
C ASP A 543 -20.72 -0.95 -22.05
N LEU A 544 -19.81 -0.06 -22.47
CA LEU A 544 -19.06 -0.25 -23.70
C LEU A 544 -18.18 -1.51 -23.65
N ILE A 545 -17.44 -1.73 -22.55
CA ILE A 545 -16.61 -2.94 -22.40
C ILE A 545 -17.50 -4.18 -22.36
N ARG A 546 -18.63 -4.13 -21.63
CA ARG A 546 -19.58 -5.23 -21.51
C ARG A 546 -20.15 -5.64 -22.86
N ASP A 547 -20.51 -4.69 -23.71
CA ASP A 547 -20.97 -4.95 -25.07
C ASP A 547 -19.90 -5.62 -25.94
N HIS A 548 -18.66 -5.12 -25.90
CA HIS A 548 -17.55 -5.72 -26.65
C HIS A 548 -17.18 -7.10 -26.11
N PHE A 549 -17.28 -7.31 -24.79
CA PHE A 549 -17.03 -8.59 -24.13
C PHE A 549 -18.04 -9.66 -24.54
N LYS A 550 -19.34 -9.32 -24.56
CA LYS A 550 -20.41 -10.23 -25.00
C LYS A 550 -20.30 -10.60 -26.48
N LYS A 551 -19.87 -9.65 -27.31
CA LYS A 551 -19.71 -9.86 -28.76
C LYS A 551 -18.42 -10.59 -29.13
N ALA A 552 -17.40 -10.56 -28.28
CA ALA A 552 -16.11 -11.15 -28.56
C ALA A 552 -16.17 -12.69 -28.54
N THR A 553 -15.62 -13.32 -29.56
CA THR A 553 -15.43 -14.78 -29.66
C THR A 553 -13.98 -15.21 -29.51
N GLU A 554 -13.03 -14.29 -29.73
CA GLU A 554 -11.60 -14.51 -29.60
C GLU A 554 -11.15 -14.48 -28.14
N GLU A 555 -10.40 -15.50 -27.70
CA GLU A 555 -9.99 -15.64 -26.30
C GLU A 555 -9.19 -14.43 -25.80
N VAL A 556 -8.21 -13.95 -26.57
CA VAL A 556 -7.35 -12.83 -26.15
C VAL A 556 -8.13 -11.51 -25.95
N VAL A 557 -9.20 -11.31 -26.75
CA VAL A 557 -10.08 -10.14 -26.61
C VAL A 557 -10.97 -10.28 -25.38
N GLN A 558 -11.52 -11.47 -25.14
CA GLN A 558 -12.26 -11.77 -23.92
C GLN A 558 -11.39 -11.63 -22.66
N HIS A 559 -10.13 -12.08 -22.69
CA HIS A 559 -9.17 -11.91 -21.60
C HIS A 559 -8.95 -10.43 -21.26
N GLY A 560 -8.66 -9.59 -22.26
CA GLY A 560 -8.49 -8.15 -22.06
C GLY A 560 -9.77 -7.43 -21.66
N GLY A 561 -10.91 -7.86 -22.20
CA GLY A 561 -12.24 -7.38 -21.83
C GLY A 561 -12.61 -7.71 -20.37
N ALA A 562 -12.33 -8.93 -19.90
CA ALA A 562 -12.58 -9.33 -18.51
C ALA A 562 -11.74 -8.52 -17.53
N LEU A 563 -10.42 -8.36 -17.79
CA LEU A 563 -9.56 -7.53 -16.94
C LEU A 563 -10.00 -6.05 -16.96
N GLY A 564 -10.35 -5.52 -18.14
CA GLY A 564 -10.84 -4.14 -18.28
C GLY A 564 -12.17 -3.92 -17.55
N LEU A 565 -13.11 -4.85 -17.67
CA LEU A 565 -14.41 -4.82 -17.01
C LEU A 565 -14.27 -4.94 -15.49
N GLY A 566 -13.39 -5.82 -15.01
CA GLY A 566 -13.10 -5.96 -13.58
C GLY A 566 -12.50 -4.70 -12.95
N VAL A 567 -11.62 -3.99 -13.67
CA VAL A 567 -11.02 -2.73 -13.20
C VAL A 567 -12.01 -1.56 -13.29
N ALA A 568 -12.81 -1.47 -14.35
CA ALA A 568 -13.81 -0.42 -14.50
C ALA A 568 -14.98 -0.59 -13.51
N GLY A 569 -15.43 -1.83 -13.31
CA GLY A 569 -16.50 -2.22 -12.38
C GLY A 569 -16.01 -2.61 -11.00
N MET A 570 -14.85 -2.14 -10.55
CA MET A 570 -14.29 -2.54 -9.26
C MET A 570 -15.18 -2.07 -8.10
N ALA A 571 -15.53 -3.00 -7.20
CA ALA A 571 -16.36 -2.77 -6.01
C ALA A 571 -17.75 -2.16 -6.27
N THR A 572 -18.34 -2.40 -7.44
CA THR A 572 -19.73 -2.00 -7.72
C THR A 572 -20.75 -2.99 -7.16
N GLY A 573 -20.36 -4.26 -6.97
CA GLY A 573 -21.28 -5.30 -6.49
C GLY A 573 -22.39 -5.66 -7.48
N ASP A 574 -22.25 -5.32 -8.77
CA ASP A 574 -23.27 -5.62 -9.79
C ASP A 574 -23.32 -7.11 -10.12
N GLU A 575 -24.45 -7.75 -9.80
CA GLU A 575 -24.72 -9.16 -10.12
C GLU A 575 -24.77 -9.40 -11.63
N GLY A 576 -25.18 -8.42 -12.43
CA GLY A 576 -25.28 -8.56 -13.89
C GLY A 576 -23.93 -8.76 -14.56
N ILE A 577 -22.89 -8.05 -14.13
CA ILE A 577 -21.51 -8.24 -14.62
C ILE A 577 -20.97 -9.60 -14.15
N TYR A 578 -21.28 -9.99 -12.92
CA TYR A 578 -20.85 -11.27 -12.36
C TYR A 578 -21.40 -12.46 -13.15
N GLU A 579 -22.69 -12.44 -13.53
CA GLU A 579 -23.30 -13.49 -14.34
C GLU A 579 -22.67 -13.61 -15.73
N ASP A 580 -22.39 -12.47 -16.37
CA ASP A 580 -21.74 -12.45 -17.69
C ASP A 580 -20.32 -13.05 -17.62
N LEU A 581 -19.57 -12.73 -16.57
CA LEU A 581 -18.25 -13.30 -16.31
C LEU A 581 -18.33 -14.81 -16.00
N ARG A 582 -19.28 -15.23 -15.17
CA ARG A 582 -19.50 -16.64 -14.83
C ARG A 582 -19.82 -17.49 -16.07
N ASN A 583 -20.61 -16.97 -17.01
CA ASN A 583 -20.91 -17.68 -18.26
C ASN A 583 -19.65 -17.95 -19.09
N VAL A 584 -18.70 -17.01 -19.11
CA VAL A 584 -17.41 -17.20 -19.79
C VAL A 584 -16.50 -18.14 -19.00
N LEU A 585 -16.55 -18.12 -17.67
CA LEU A 585 -15.78 -19.05 -16.84
C LEU A 585 -16.12 -20.51 -17.16
N TYR A 586 -17.41 -20.83 -17.32
CA TYR A 586 -17.90 -22.18 -17.65
C TYR A 586 -17.52 -22.68 -19.06
N THR A 587 -16.93 -21.84 -19.90
CA THR A 587 -16.34 -22.29 -21.18
C THR A 587 -15.01 -23.03 -21.00
N ASP A 588 -14.44 -23.01 -19.79
CA ASP A 588 -13.22 -23.72 -19.37
C ASP A 588 -11.97 -23.40 -20.21
N SER A 589 -11.85 -22.14 -20.67
CA SER A 589 -10.63 -21.66 -21.34
C SER A 589 -9.58 -21.24 -20.30
N ALA A 590 -8.41 -21.87 -20.34
CA ALA A 590 -7.34 -21.67 -19.35
C ALA A 590 -6.82 -20.22 -19.24
N LEU A 591 -6.80 -19.47 -20.34
CA LEU A 591 -6.33 -18.08 -20.38
C LEU A 591 -7.40 -17.11 -19.89
N ASN A 592 -8.63 -17.31 -20.33
CA ASN A 592 -9.75 -16.45 -19.99
C ASN A 592 -10.14 -16.65 -18.52
N GLY A 593 -10.14 -17.89 -18.03
CA GLY A 593 -10.53 -18.20 -16.67
C GLY A 593 -9.65 -17.55 -15.60
N GLU A 594 -8.37 -17.28 -15.86
CA GLU A 594 -7.50 -16.52 -14.95
C GLU A 594 -7.94 -15.05 -14.83
N ALA A 595 -8.20 -14.39 -15.97
CA ALA A 595 -8.69 -13.02 -16.00
C ALA A 595 -10.12 -12.88 -15.46
N VAL A 596 -10.99 -13.83 -15.79
CA VAL A 596 -12.39 -13.86 -15.36
C VAL A 596 -12.49 -14.12 -13.86
N GLY A 597 -11.74 -15.09 -13.31
CA GLY A 597 -11.71 -15.34 -11.87
C GLY A 597 -11.23 -14.13 -11.06
N LEU A 598 -10.21 -13.43 -11.58
CA LEU A 598 -9.77 -12.16 -11.00
C LEU A 598 -10.83 -11.06 -11.11
N ALA A 599 -11.44 -10.91 -12.29
CA ALA A 599 -12.46 -9.88 -12.55
C ALA A 599 -13.72 -10.08 -11.69
N MET A 600 -14.17 -11.32 -11.49
CA MET A 600 -15.28 -11.64 -10.58
C MET A 600 -14.99 -11.16 -9.15
N GLY A 601 -13.75 -11.37 -8.68
CA GLY A 601 -13.32 -10.86 -7.37
C GLY A 601 -13.17 -9.34 -7.30
N LEU A 602 -12.74 -8.69 -8.38
CA LEU A 602 -12.65 -7.23 -8.46
C LEU A 602 -14.03 -6.56 -8.43
N VAL A 603 -15.03 -7.13 -9.12
CA VAL A 603 -16.41 -6.61 -9.13
C VAL A 603 -17.07 -6.79 -7.77
N MET A 604 -16.90 -7.96 -7.16
CA MET A 604 -17.46 -8.33 -5.84
C MET A 604 -16.53 -8.00 -4.66
N LEU A 605 -15.59 -7.07 -4.86
CA LEU A 605 -14.59 -6.70 -3.87
C LEU A 605 -15.24 -6.20 -2.56
N GLY A 606 -14.92 -6.85 -1.44
CA GLY A 606 -15.37 -6.43 -0.10
C GLY A 606 -16.85 -6.69 0.23
N THR A 607 -17.65 -7.22 -0.70
CA THR A 607 -19.09 -7.51 -0.46
C THR A 607 -19.29 -8.71 0.44
N GLY A 608 -18.35 -9.66 0.46
CA GLY A 608 -18.46 -10.90 1.25
C GLY A 608 -19.67 -11.76 0.87
N ASN A 609 -20.13 -11.68 -0.40
CA ASN A 609 -21.29 -12.45 -0.84
C ASN A 609 -20.99 -13.95 -0.82
N MET A 610 -21.67 -14.68 0.06
CA MET A 610 -21.48 -16.12 0.25
C MET A 610 -21.81 -16.92 -1.01
N LYS A 611 -22.84 -16.52 -1.78
CA LYS A 611 -23.21 -17.23 -3.01
C LYS A 611 -22.09 -17.21 -4.04
N ALA A 612 -21.46 -16.04 -4.20
CA ALA A 612 -20.34 -15.89 -5.14
C ALA A 612 -19.13 -16.73 -4.72
N LEU A 613 -18.89 -16.86 -3.40
CA LEU A 613 -17.82 -17.70 -2.88
C LEU A 613 -18.12 -19.20 -3.07
N GLU A 614 -19.35 -19.65 -2.81
CA GLU A 614 -19.76 -21.04 -3.03
C GLU A 614 -19.61 -21.46 -4.50
N ASP A 615 -20.10 -20.63 -5.43
CA ASP A 615 -19.94 -20.84 -6.88
C ASP A 615 -18.45 -20.97 -7.28
N MET A 616 -17.59 -20.09 -6.75
CA MET A 616 -16.15 -20.08 -7.06
C MET A 616 -15.41 -21.27 -6.45
N ILE A 617 -15.73 -21.69 -5.22
CA ILE A 617 -15.12 -22.86 -4.56
C ILE A 617 -15.48 -24.12 -5.34
N GLN A 618 -16.76 -24.29 -5.67
CA GLN A 618 -17.23 -25.46 -6.41
C GLN A 618 -16.50 -25.56 -7.76
N TYR A 619 -16.46 -24.46 -8.52
CA TYR A 619 -15.80 -24.46 -9.82
C TYR A 619 -14.28 -24.67 -9.71
N ALA A 620 -13.64 -24.13 -8.66
CA ALA A 620 -12.21 -24.34 -8.45
C ALA A 620 -11.85 -25.82 -8.22
N HIS A 621 -12.73 -26.60 -7.56
CA HIS A 621 -12.54 -28.05 -7.42
C HIS A 621 -12.86 -28.86 -8.68
N ASP A 622 -13.77 -28.37 -9.53
CA ASP A 622 -14.17 -29.04 -10.77
C ASP A 622 -13.11 -28.89 -11.88
N THR A 623 -12.41 -27.74 -11.93
CA THR A 623 -11.42 -27.46 -12.98
C THR A 623 -10.06 -28.12 -12.72
N GLN A 624 -9.38 -28.51 -13.80
CA GLN A 624 -8.00 -29.01 -13.75
C GLN A 624 -6.96 -27.94 -14.14
N HIS A 625 -7.42 -26.77 -14.60
CA HIS A 625 -6.54 -25.73 -15.09
C HIS A 625 -6.03 -24.84 -13.96
N GLU A 626 -4.75 -25.00 -13.62
CA GLU A 626 -4.07 -24.24 -12.54
C GLU A 626 -4.25 -22.71 -12.65
N LYS A 627 -4.27 -22.17 -13.88
CA LYS A 627 -4.48 -20.73 -14.12
C LYS A 627 -5.87 -20.25 -13.69
N ILE A 628 -6.88 -21.07 -13.93
CA ILE A 628 -8.26 -20.77 -13.53
C ILE A 628 -8.36 -20.82 -12.01
N VAL A 629 -7.84 -21.90 -11.40
CA VAL A 629 -7.81 -22.05 -9.94
C VAL A 629 -7.08 -20.88 -9.28
N ARG A 630 -5.94 -20.44 -9.83
CA ARG A 630 -5.20 -19.26 -9.33
C ARG A 630 -6.01 -17.95 -9.45
N GLY A 631 -6.68 -17.74 -10.58
CA GLY A 631 -7.56 -16.59 -10.79
C GLY A 631 -8.72 -16.56 -9.79
N LEU A 632 -9.37 -17.71 -9.57
CA LEU A 632 -10.44 -17.87 -8.57
C LEU A 632 -9.92 -17.73 -7.15
N ALA A 633 -8.76 -18.29 -6.82
CA ALA A 633 -8.11 -18.17 -5.53
C ALA A 633 -7.84 -16.71 -5.16
N MET A 634 -7.34 -15.91 -6.12
CA MET A 634 -7.19 -14.46 -5.93
C MET A 634 -8.54 -13.75 -5.84
N GLY A 635 -9.51 -14.14 -6.67
CA GLY A 635 -10.84 -13.56 -6.67
C GLY A 635 -11.59 -13.76 -5.33
N MET A 636 -11.50 -14.96 -4.74
CA MET A 636 -12.04 -15.25 -3.40
C MET A 636 -11.39 -14.38 -2.32
N ALA A 637 -10.06 -14.18 -2.40
CA ALA A 637 -9.34 -13.32 -1.48
C ALA A 637 -9.79 -11.85 -1.59
N LEU A 638 -10.08 -11.37 -2.80
CA LEU A 638 -10.60 -10.01 -3.05
C LEU A 638 -12.03 -9.85 -2.48
N ILE A 639 -12.92 -10.82 -2.65
CA ILE A 639 -14.29 -10.76 -2.10
C ILE A 639 -14.28 -10.58 -0.57
N MET A 640 -13.31 -11.20 0.12
CA MET A 640 -13.15 -11.12 1.58
C MET A 640 -12.37 -9.91 2.10
N TYR A 641 -12.06 -8.93 1.23
CA TYR A 641 -11.33 -7.72 1.61
C TYR A 641 -11.98 -6.99 2.81
N GLY A 642 -11.19 -6.72 3.85
CA GLY A 642 -11.63 -5.97 5.04
C GLY A 642 -12.64 -6.68 5.96
N ARG A 643 -12.97 -7.96 5.71
CA ARG A 643 -13.98 -8.72 6.48
C ARG A 643 -13.48 -9.32 7.80
N GLN A 644 -12.15 -9.37 8.01
CA GLN A 644 -11.51 -9.86 9.24
C GLN A 644 -12.03 -11.25 9.69
N GLU A 645 -12.60 -11.37 10.89
CA GLU A 645 -13.06 -12.64 11.49
C GLU A 645 -14.10 -13.38 10.65
N ALA A 646 -14.93 -12.68 9.87
CA ALA A 646 -15.89 -13.32 8.98
C ALA A 646 -15.22 -14.15 7.86
N ALA A 647 -13.93 -13.93 7.60
CA ALA A 647 -13.16 -14.70 6.63
C ALA A 647 -12.48 -15.95 7.24
N ASP A 648 -12.47 -16.12 8.57
CA ASP A 648 -11.74 -17.22 9.22
C ASP A 648 -12.24 -18.61 8.78
N GLU A 649 -13.55 -18.76 8.50
CA GLU A 649 -14.12 -20.02 8.03
C GLU A 649 -13.59 -20.40 6.64
N LEU A 650 -13.63 -19.46 5.69
CA LEU A 650 -13.07 -19.64 4.35
C LEU A 650 -11.56 -19.92 4.41
N ILE A 651 -10.83 -19.20 5.24
CA ILE A 651 -9.37 -19.35 5.40
C ILE A 651 -9.03 -20.77 5.89
N ASN A 652 -9.72 -21.27 6.91
CA ASN A 652 -9.44 -22.60 7.45
C ASN A 652 -9.84 -23.70 6.45
N GLY A 653 -10.91 -23.51 5.68
CA GLY A 653 -11.28 -24.41 4.57
C GLY A 653 -10.18 -24.49 3.51
N LEU A 654 -9.79 -23.34 2.94
CA LEU A 654 -8.78 -23.26 1.87
C LEU A 654 -7.39 -23.74 2.31
N LEU A 655 -6.99 -23.52 3.56
CA LEU A 655 -5.71 -24.02 4.09
C LEU A 655 -5.72 -25.53 4.34
N GLY A 656 -6.90 -26.12 4.56
CA GLY A 656 -7.09 -27.56 4.71
C GLY A 656 -7.06 -28.32 3.40
N ASP A 657 -7.16 -27.63 2.26
CA ASP A 657 -7.23 -28.26 0.94
C ASP A 657 -5.89 -28.86 0.47
N PRO A 658 -5.94 -30.00 -0.23
CA PRO A 658 -4.75 -30.66 -0.76
C PRO A 658 -4.09 -29.88 -1.90
N ASP A 659 -4.85 -29.06 -2.64
CA ASP A 659 -4.34 -28.26 -3.75
C ASP A 659 -3.49 -27.06 -3.24
N PRO A 660 -2.20 -26.97 -3.62
CA PRO A 660 -1.36 -25.84 -3.25
C PRO A 660 -1.89 -24.47 -3.73
N THR A 661 -2.60 -24.41 -4.85
CA THR A 661 -3.12 -23.14 -5.38
C THR A 661 -4.34 -22.62 -4.60
N LEU A 662 -5.13 -23.51 -4.01
CA LEU A 662 -6.19 -23.14 -3.06
C LEU A 662 -5.60 -22.70 -1.72
N ARG A 663 -4.58 -23.41 -1.20
CA ARG A 663 -3.85 -22.96 0.00
C ARG A 663 -3.21 -21.60 -0.20
N TYR A 664 -2.66 -21.35 -1.39
CA TYR A 664 -2.18 -20.05 -1.82
C TYR A 664 -3.28 -18.97 -1.75
N GLY A 665 -4.48 -19.26 -2.24
CA GLY A 665 -5.67 -18.41 -2.11
C GLY A 665 -6.06 -18.15 -0.64
N GLY A 666 -5.99 -19.18 0.20
CA GLY A 666 -6.23 -19.06 1.64
C GLY A 666 -5.28 -18.07 2.32
N ILE A 667 -4.00 -18.08 1.96
CA ILE A 667 -3.02 -17.11 2.47
C ILE A 667 -3.31 -15.70 1.98
N MET A 668 -3.59 -15.52 0.67
CA MET A 668 -3.96 -14.21 0.14
C MET A 668 -5.26 -13.67 0.77
N THR A 669 -6.19 -14.57 1.11
CA THR A 669 -7.41 -14.24 1.85
C THR A 669 -7.07 -13.71 3.24
N ILE A 670 -6.11 -14.32 3.96
CA ILE A 670 -5.61 -13.76 5.23
C ILE A 670 -5.06 -12.35 5.01
N ALA A 671 -4.23 -12.15 3.98
CA ALA A 671 -3.58 -10.86 3.70
C ALA A 671 -4.59 -9.73 3.46
N LEU A 672 -5.62 -10.00 2.65
CA LEU A 672 -6.64 -9.01 2.27
C LEU A 672 -7.74 -8.85 3.33
N ALA A 673 -8.12 -9.91 4.04
CA ALA A 673 -9.10 -9.83 5.12
C ALA A 673 -8.56 -9.07 6.34
N TYR A 674 -7.28 -9.26 6.67
CA TYR A 674 -6.62 -8.63 7.82
C TYR A 674 -5.72 -7.44 7.45
N CYS A 675 -5.93 -6.85 6.27
CA CYS A 675 -5.14 -5.73 5.78
C CYS A 675 -5.14 -4.55 6.78
N GLY A 676 -3.95 -4.14 7.23
CA GLY A 676 -3.77 -3.01 8.13
C GLY A 676 -4.27 -3.21 9.57
N SER A 677 -4.70 -4.42 9.94
CA SER A 677 -5.20 -4.70 11.30
C SER A 677 -4.09 -5.01 12.33
N SER A 678 -2.89 -5.39 11.87
CA SER A 678 -1.79 -5.87 12.75
C SER A 678 -2.21 -6.99 13.72
N SER A 679 -3.13 -7.87 13.31
CA SER A 679 -3.62 -8.97 14.15
C SER A 679 -2.54 -10.03 14.39
N ASN A 680 -2.28 -10.33 15.67
CA ASN A 680 -1.32 -11.36 16.07
C ASN A 680 -1.77 -12.78 15.66
N LYS A 681 -3.08 -13.04 15.60
CA LYS A 681 -3.65 -14.33 15.19
C LYS A 681 -3.28 -14.63 13.73
N ALA A 682 -3.49 -13.64 12.85
CA ALA A 682 -3.18 -13.76 11.43
C ALA A 682 -1.67 -13.91 11.19
N VAL A 683 -0.85 -13.08 11.86
CA VAL A 683 0.63 -13.17 11.77
C VAL A 683 1.14 -14.55 12.21
N ARG A 684 0.63 -15.10 13.33
CA ARG A 684 1.03 -16.43 13.80
C ARG A 684 0.67 -17.54 12.81
N LYS A 685 -0.55 -17.50 12.25
CA LYS A 685 -0.98 -18.45 11.20
C LYS A 685 -0.05 -18.38 9.99
N LEU A 686 0.27 -17.18 9.49
CA LEU A 686 1.15 -17.00 8.35
C LEU A 686 2.58 -17.52 8.61
N LEU A 687 3.16 -17.19 9.76
CA LEU A 687 4.50 -17.67 10.12
C LEU A 687 4.55 -19.19 10.26
N HIS A 688 3.50 -19.80 10.82
CA HIS A 688 3.39 -21.25 10.90
C HIS A 688 3.35 -21.89 9.50
N VAL A 689 2.51 -21.37 8.60
CA VAL A 689 2.38 -21.89 7.23
C VAL A 689 3.67 -21.69 6.42
N ALA A 690 4.37 -20.56 6.61
CA ALA A 690 5.65 -20.29 5.96
C ALA A 690 6.75 -21.34 6.26
N VAL A 691 6.67 -22.01 7.41
CA VAL A 691 7.64 -23.05 7.82
C VAL A 691 7.10 -24.46 7.57
N SER A 692 5.81 -24.69 7.79
CA SER A 692 5.20 -26.02 7.77
C SER A 692 4.82 -26.53 6.37
N ASP A 693 4.43 -25.66 5.44
CA ASP A 693 4.03 -26.10 4.09
C ASP A 693 5.24 -26.59 3.30
N VAL A 694 5.03 -27.49 2.34
CA VAL A 694 6.07 -28.06 1.49
C VAL A 694 6.23 -27.27 0.18
N ASN A 695 5.16 -26.61 -0.29
CA ASN A 695 5.17 -25.89 -1.56
C ASN A 695 5.79 -24.49 -1.43
N ASP A 696 6.71 -24.17 -2.33
CA ASP A 696 7.47 -22.92 -2.31
C ASP A 696 6.63 -21.66 -2.63
N ASP A 697 5.57 -21.78 -3.43
CA ASP A 697 4.66 -20.65 -3.73
C ASP A 697 3.85 -20.23 -2.52
N VAL A 698 3.37 -21.22 -1.76
CA VAL A 698 2.63 -21.03 -0.52
C VAL A 698 3.56 -20.36 0.51
N ARG A 699 4.81 -20.81 0.63
CA ARG A 699 5.83 -20.20 1.50
C ARG A 699 6.15 -18.75 1.11
N ARG A 700 6.37 -18.48 -0.18
CA ARG A 700 6.65 -17.13 -0.70
C ARG A 700 5.54 -16.17 -0.29
N VAL A 701 4.29 -16.57 -0.48
CA VAL A 701 3.14 -15.70 -0.25
C VAL A 701 2.78 -15.58 1.22
N ALA A 702 3.06 -16.59 2.03
CA ALA A 702 2.95 -16.49 3.49
C ALA A 702 3.80 -15.33 4.03
N VAL A 703 5.05 -15.21 3.56
CA VAL A 703 5.96 -14.14 3.98
C VAL A 703 5.57 -12.80 3.35
N LEU A 704 5.25 -12.77 2.06
CA LEU A 704 4.81 -11.55 1.36
C LEU A 704 3.57 -10.92 2.05
N SER A 705 2.64 -11.75 2.51
CA SER A 705 1.39 -11.33 3.17
C SER A 705 1.61 -10.60 4.49
N LEU A 706 2.76 -10.79 5.15
CA LEU A 706 3.12 -10.01 6.35
C LEU A 706 3.17 -8.51 6.05
N GLY A 707 3.59 -8.13 4.84
CA GLY A 707 3.63 -6.73 4.41
C GLY A 707 2.24 -6.08 4.40
N PHE A 708 1.21 -6.79 3.91
CA PHE A 708 -0.18 -6.30 3.86
C PHE A 708 -0.85 -6.22 5.24
N ILE A 709 -0.45 -7.04 6.21
CA ILE A 709 -1.03 -6.99 7.56
C ILE A 709 -0.38 -5.87 8.39
N LEU A 710 0.92 -5.66 8.21
CA LEU A 710 1.75 -4.83 9.10
C LEU A 710 2.15 -3.47 8.52
N PHE A 711 1.70 -3.06 7.33
CA PHE A 711 2.07 -1.74 6.77
C PHE A 711 1.67 -0.54 7.66
N ARG A 712 0.65 -0.65 8.53
CA ARG A 712 0.37 0.39 9.55
C ARG A 712 1.49 0.52 10.60
N LYS A 713 2.17 -0.58 10.91
CA LYS A 713 3.32 -0.66 11.83
C LYS A 713 4.60 -1.05 11.08
N HIS A 714 4.91 -0.29 10.02
CA HIS A 714 6.03 -0.58 9.13
C HIS A 714 7.40 -0.66 9.85
N LYS A 715 7.58 0.02 10.99
CA LYS A 715 8.81 -0.05 11.81
C LYS A 715 9.10 -1.42 12.43
N SER A 716 8.08 -2.24 12.70
CA SER A 716 8.28 -3.57 13.30
C SER A 716 8.56 -4.67 12.27
N VAL A 717 8.30 -4.41 10.98
CA VAL A 717 8.42 -5.43 9.93
C VAL A 717 9.86 -5.89 9.70
N PRO A 718 10.89 -5.02 9.62
CA PRO A 718 12.29 -5.43 9.45
C PRO A 718 12.73 -6.48 10.46
N ARG A 719 12.45 -6.25 11.76
CA ARG A 719 12.82 -7.16 12.85
C ARG A 719 12.17 -8.54 12.75
N MET A 720 10.96 -8.63 12.20
CA MET A 720 10.28 -9.91 12.01
C MET A 720 10.78 -10.69 10.79
N VAL A 721 11.20 -9.96 9.76
CA VAL A 721 11.59 -10.54 8.47
C VAL A 721 13.09 -10.84 8.40
N GLU A 722 13.91 -10.27 9.29
CA GLU A 722 15.36 -10.48 9.38
C GLU A 722 15.76 -11.98 9.39
N LEU A 723 15.10 -12.79 10.22
CA LEU A 723 15.36 -14.24 10.27
C LEU A 723 14.90 -14.96 8.99
N LEU A 724 13.91 -14.42 8.29
CA LEU A 724 13.37 -14.99 7.05
C LEU A 724 14.23 -14.61 5.84
N SER A 725 14.87 -13.44 5.84
CA SER A 725 15.77 -13.02 4.76
C SER A 725 17.08 -13.82 4.73
N GLU A 726 17.48 -14.43 5.85
CA GLU A 726 18.64 -15.35 5.93
C GLU A 726 18.29 -16.81 5.61
N SER A 727 17.02 -17.11 5.31
CA SER A 727 16.58 -18.47 5.01
C SER A 727 17.33 -19.07 3.80
N TYR A 728 17.61 -20.37 3.85
CA TYR A 728 18.23 -21.08 2.73
C TYR A 728 17.33 -21.08 1.48
N ASN A 729 16.01 -21.01 1.66
CA ASN A 729 15.04 -21.10 0.58
C ASN A 729 14.90 -19.75 -0.16
N PRO A 730 15.22 -19.68 -1.47
CA PRO A 730 15.12 -18.44 -2.24
C PRO A 730 13.71 -17.84 -2.32
N HIS A 731 12.66 -18.66 -2.30
CA HIS A 731 11.27 -18.19 -2.36
C HIS A 731 10.86 -17.43 -1.09
N VAL A 732 11.36 -17.89 0.07
CA VAL A 732 11.18 -17.21 1.35
C VAL A 732 11.94 -15.89 1.36
N ARG A 733 13.19 -15.87 0.87
CA ARG A 733 13.97 -14.63 0.72
C ARG A 733 13.28 -13.63 -0.22
N TYR A 734 12.76 -14.07 -1.36
CA TYR A 734 11.98 -13.19 -2.24
C TYR A 734 10.73 -12.63 -1.55
N GLY A 735 9.98 -13.49 -0.83
CA GLY A 735 8.81 -13.06 -0.06
C GLY A 735 9.16 -12.03 1.01
N ALA A 736 10.31 -12.20 1.67
CA ALA A 736 10.86 -11.25 2.64
C ALA A 736 11.18 -9.88 2.01
N ALA A 737 11.84 -9.86 0.85
CA ALA A 737 12.13 -8.62 0.13
C ALA A 737 10.83 -7.86 -0.21
N MET A 738 9.87 -8.55 -0.83
CA MET A 738 8.60 -7.94 -1.23
C MET A 738 7.77 -7.48 -0.03
N ALA A 739 7.78 -8.21 1.10
CA ALA A 739 7.10 -7.79 2.32
C ALA A 739 7.64 -6.44 2.81
N LEU A 740 8.97 -6.26 2.83
CA LEU A 740 9.61 -4.98 3.18
C LEU A 740 9.25 -3.87 2.18
N GLY A 741 9.25 -4.19 0.88
CA GLY A 741 8.87 -3.25 -0.18
C GLY A 741 7.45 -2.71 -0.03
N ILE A 742 6.50 -3.59 0.26
CA ILE A 742 5.07 -3.24 0.41
C ILE A 742 4.81 -2.52 1.73
N SER A 743 5.41 -2.98 2.85
CA SER A 743 5.16 -2.38 4.16
C SER A 743 5.80 -1.01 4.32
N CYS A 744 6.99 -0.82 3.76
CA CYS A 744 7.80 0.38 3.94
C CYS A 744 7.76 1.34 2.73
N ALA A 745 6.80 1.15 1.82
CA ALA A 745 6.64 1.98 0.63
C ALA A 745 6.54 3.48 0.97
N GLY A 746 7.37 4.31 0.32
CA GLY A 746 7.38 5.78 0.52
C GLY A 746 7.90 6.28 1.88
N THR A 747 8.35 5.40 2.77
CA THR A 747 8.84 5.79 4.12
C THR A 747 10.35 6.00 4.20
N GLY A 748 11.14 5.27 3.38
CA GLY A 748 12.62 5.30 3.40
C GLY A 748 13.26 4.93 4.71
N LEU A 749 12.74 3.89 5.37
CA LEU A 749 13.32 3.39 6.61
C LEU A 749 14.71 2.76 6.37
N ASP A 750 15.73 3.25 7.08
CA ASP A 750 17.11 2.77 6.94
C ASP A 750 17.26 1.28 7.24
N GLU A 751 16.58 0.77 8.29
CA GLU A 751 16.61 -0.65 8.66
C GLU A 751 16.14 -1.58 7.52
N ALA A 752 15.14 -1.14 6.74
CA ALA A 752 14.67 -1.91 5.59
C ALA A 752 15.68 -1.90 4.43
N ILE A 753 16.37 -0.79 4.22
CA ILE A 753 17.41 -0.66 3.19
C ILE A 753 18.63 -1.53 3.53
N ASP A 754 19.04 -1.53 4.80
CA ASP A 754 20.16 -2.34 5.29
C ASP A 754 19.91 -3.86 5.12
N LEU A 755 18.66 -4.31 5.23
CA LEU A 755 18.28 -5.70 4.94
C LEU A 755 18.22 -6.01 3.43
N LEU A 756 17.79 -5.05 2.61
CA LEU A 756 17.62 -5.25 1.16
C LEU A 756 18.95 -5.18 0.40
N GLU A 757 19.91 -4.36 0.81
CA GLU A 757 21.21 -4.19 0.13
C GLU A 757 22.01 -5.50 -0.05
N PRO A 758 22.15 -6.37 0.97
CA PRO A 758 22.76 -7.69 0.81
C PRO A 758 22.04 -8.57 -0.21
N MET A 759 20.72 -8.46 -0.31
CA MET A 759 19.89 -9.30 -1.20
C MET A 759 20.10 -8.98 -2.69
N LEU A 760 20.63 -7.80 -3.04
CA LEU A 760 21.07 -7.50 -4.41
C LEU A 760 22.26 -8.36 -4.85
N LYS A 761 23.02 -8.92 -3.91
CA LYS A 761 24.17 -9.78 -4.20
C LYS A 761 23.84 -11.26 -4.05
N ASP A 762 22.56 -11.60 -3.88
CA ASP A 762 22.12 -12.99 -3.82
C ASP A 762 22.45 -13.73 -5.12
N SER A 763 22.83 -15.00 -4.99
CA SER A 763 23.09 -15.89 -6.13
C SER A 763 21.88 -16.06 -7.06
N THR A 764 20.66 -15.98 -6.53
CA THR A 764 19.41 -16.22 -7.26
C THR A 764 18.87 -14.95 -7.91
N ASP A 765 18.53 -15.05 -9.19
CA ASP A 765 18.15 -13.96 -10.07
C ASP A 765 16.83 -13.28 -9.68
N PHE A 766 15.79 -14.07 -9.36
CA PHE A 766 14.49 -13.51 -8.97
C PHE A 766 14.52 -12.86 -7.57
N VAL A 767 15.41 -13.29 -6.66
CA VAL A 767 15.60 -12.60 -5.37
C VAL A 767 16.21 -11.22 -5.59
N ARG A 768 17.21 -11.12 -6.49
CA ARG A 768 17.76 -9.81 -6.91
C ARG A 768 16.69 -8.93 -7.55
N GLN A 769 15.84 -9.50 -8.42
CA GLN A 769 14.69 -8.80 -9.00
C GLN A 769 13.75 -8.24 -7.92
N GLY A 770 13.35 -9.05 -6.95
CA GLY A 770 12.50 -8.64 -5.84
C GLY A 770 13.13 -7.57 -4.96
N ALA A 771 14.43 -7.68 -4.67
CA ALA A 771 15.17 -6.68 -3.90
C ALA A 771 15.24 -5.32 -4.60
N LEU A 772 15.46 -5.30 -5.92
CA LEU A 772 15.49 -4.07 -6.73
C LEU A 772 14.13 -3.36 -6.75
N ILE A 773 13.06 -4.10 -7.00
CA ILE A 773 11.69 -3.57 -7.00
C ILE A 773 11.33 -3.04 -5.60
N SER A 774 11.65 -3.81 -4.56
CA SER A 774 11.37 -3.42 -3.16
C SER A 774 12.13 -2.17 -2.73
N LEU A 775 13.40 -2.04 -3.10
CA LEU A 775 14.17 -0.82 -2.86
C LEU A 775 13.58 0.39 -3.59
N ALA A 776 13.10 0.21 -4.82
CA ALA A 776 12.41 1.28 -5.56
C ALA A 776 11.10 1.70 -4.88
N MET A 777 10.33 0.75 -4.35
CA MET A 777 9.09 1.05 -3.61
C MET A 777 9.37 1.81 -2.30
N VAL A 778 10.42 1.43 -1.56
CA VAL A 778 10.81 2.09 -0.29
C VAL A 778 11.33 3.52 -0.52
N LEU A 779 12.09 3.73 -1.59
CA LEU A 779 12.77 5.00 -1.92
C LEU A 779 11.98 5.88 -2.89
N VAL A 780 10.73 5.53 -3.23
CA VAL A 780 9.90 6.36 -4.11
C VAL A 780 9.77 7.78 -3.56
N GLN A 781 9.89 8.78 -4.42
CA GLN A 781 9.84 10.21 -4.08
C GLN A 781 10.90 10.76 -3.12
N GLN A 782 11.92 9.98 -2.74
CA GLN A 782 12.99 10.45 -1.86
C GLN A 782 14.14 11.11 -2.63
N ASN A 783 14.75 12.12 -2.01
CA ASN A 783 15.84 12.90 -2.61
C ASN A 783 17.19 12.57 -1.99
N GLU A 784 18.28 13.01 -2.64
CA GLU A 784 19.66 12.86 -2.15
C GLU A 784 19.87 13.48 -0.77
N ALA A 785 19.21 14.61 -0.48
CA ALA A 785 19.27 15.29 0.81
C ALA A 785 18.53 14.54 1.93
N MET A 786 17.51 13.75 1.59
CA MET A 786 16.82 12.88 2.55
C MET A 786 17.64 11.62 2.79
N ASN A 787 18.03 10.93 1.72
CA ASN A 787 18.77 9.69 1.77
C ASN A 787 19.83 9.63 0.64
N PRO A 788 21.15 9.70 0.97
CA PRO A 788 22.21 9.70 -0.03
C PRO A 788 22.34 8.36 -0.77
N ARG A 789 21.76 7.28 -0.21
CA ARG A 789 21.79 5.93 -0.78
C ARG A 789 21.04 5.83 -2.12
N ILE A 790 20.11 6.73 -2.41
CA ILE A 790 19.35 6.71 -3.67
C ILE A 790 20.25 6.93 -4.88
N THR A 791 21.27 7.78 -4.76
CA THR A 791 22.25 8.05 -5.82
C THR A 791 23.12 6.82 -6.07
N SER A 792 23.53 6.13 -5.01
CA SER A 792 24.26 4.87 -5.10
C SER A 792 23.41 3.78 -5.76
N LEU A 793 22.13 3.69 -5.39
CA LEU A 793 21.19 2.73 -5.97
C LEU A 793 20.96 2.98 -7.47
N ARG A 794 20.68 4.22 -7.88
CA ARG A 794 20.49 4.58 -9.30
C ARG A 794 21.73 4.23 -10.13
N LYS A 795 22.93 4.51 -9.60
CA LYS A 795 24.20 4.14 -10.25
C LYS A 795 24.35 2.62 -10.37
N ALA A 796 23.98 1.87 -9.32
CA ALA A 796 24.01 0.41 -9.34
C ALA A 796 23.03 -0.17 -10.38
N MET A 797 21.79 0.32 -10.41
CA MET A 797 20.77 -0.09 -11.40
C MET A 797 21.22 0.18 -12.83
N MET A 798 21.76 1.38 -13.10
CA MET A 798 22.29 1.75 -14.41
C MET A 798 23.49 0.90 -14.84
N LYS A 799 24.33 0.47 -13.89
CA LYS A 799 25.45 -0.42 -14.15
C LYS A 799 24.95 -1.82 -14.52
N MET A 800 24.07 -2.41 -13.69
CA MET A 800 23.54 -3.76 -13.95
C MET A 800 22.75 -3.84 -15.26
N LEU A 801 22.13 -2.74 -15.68
CA LEU A 801 21.43 -2.68 -16.97
C LEU A 801 22.39 -2.71 -18.17
N GLY A 802 23.54 -2.04 -18.06
CA GLY A 802 24.57 -2.01 -19.11
C GLY A 802 25.41 -3.29 -19.19
N ASP A 803 25.47 -4.06 -18.11
CA ASP A 803 26.26 -5.29 -18.04
C ASP A 803 25.60 -6.42 -18.83
N ARG A 804 26.33 -6.99 -19.81
CA ARG A 804 25.81 -8.08 -20.66
C ARG A 804 25.68 -9.42 -19.93
N HIS A 805 26.49 -9.64 -18.89
CA HIS A 805 26.55 -10.89 -18.13
C HIS A 805 25.50 -11.02 -17.02
N GLU A 806 24.67 -9.99 -16.81
CA GLU A 806 23.56 -10.05 -15.86
C GLU A 806 22.36 -10.80 -16.43
N ASP A 807 21.67 -11.52 -15.53
CA ASP A 807 20.49 -12.32 -15.86
C ASP A 807 19.32 -11.47 -16.36
N ALA A 808 18.51 -12.05 -17.26
CA ALA A 808 17.37 -11.33 -17.86
C ALA A 808 16.33 -10.87 -16.83
N MET A 809 16.09 -11.66 -15.78
CA MET A 809 15.13 -11.34 -14.71
C MET A 809 15.61 -10.19 -13.83
N ALA A 810 16.91 -10.14 -13.53
CA ALA A 810 17.51 -9.02 -12.80
C ALA A 810 17.41 -7.71 -13.62
N LYS A 811 17.64 -7.77 -14.93
CA LYS A 811 17.45 -6.62 -15.84
C LYS A 811 16.00 -6.17 -15.93
N PHE A 812 15.05 -7.11 -15.97
CA PHE A 812 13.63 -6.80 -15.89
C PHE A 812 13.31 -6.06 -14.57
N GLY A 813 13.83 -6.56 -13.44
CA GLY A 813 13.70 -5.92 -12.13
C GLY A 813 14.28 -4.50 -12.11
N CYS A 814 15.47 -4.29 -12.67
CA CYS A 814 16.09 -2.97 -12.80
C CYS A 814 15.22 -1.98 -13.59
N ALA A 815 14.69 -2.40 -14.74
CA ALA A 815 13.86 -1.53 -15.59
C ALA A 815 12.56 -1.13 -14.90
N VAL A 816 11.87 -2.10 -14.27
CA VAL A 816 10.66 -1.83 -13.50
C VAL A 816 10.96 -0.93 -12.30
N ALA A 817 12.06 -1.18 -11.58
CA ALA A 817 12.48 -0.37 -10.44
C ALA A 817 12.78 1.08 -10.83
N LEU A 818 13.47 1.32 -11.94
CA LEU A 818 13.69 2.67 -12.48
C LEU A 818 12.36 3.36 -12.82
N GLY A 819 11.41 2.61 -13.41
CA GLY A 819 10.07 3.12 -13.70
C GLY A 819 9.27 3.52 -12.45
N ILE A 820 9.41 2.75 -11.36
CA ILE A 820 8.74 3.03 -10.07
C ILE A 820 9.35 4.25 -9.39
N ILE A 821 10.68 4.41 -9.38
CA ILE A 821 11.33 5.54 -8.73
C ILE A 821 10.93 6.87 -9.40
N ASP A 822 10.82 6.87 -10.73
CA ASP A 822 10.46 8.04 -11.52
C ASP A 822 8.95 8.11 -11.84
N ALA A 823 8.11 7.41 -11.08
CA ALA A 823 6.68 7.29 -11.38
C ALA A 823 5.93 8.63 -11.38
N GLY A 824 5.06 8.83 -12.39
CA GLY A 824 4.23 10.01 -12.57
C GLY A 824 5.02 11.33 -12.66
N GLY A 825 6.20 11.31 -13.29
CA GLY A 825 7.10 12.46 -13.31
C GLY A 825 7.68 12.83 -11.95
N ARG A 826 7.92 11.82 -11.10
CA ARG A 826 8.38 11.94 -9.70
C ARG A 826 7.35 12.57 -8.75
N ASN A 827 6.08 12.57 -9.13
CA ASN A 827 4.97 13.18 -8.37
C ASN A 827 4.02 12.15 -7.75
N CYS A 828 4.20 10.87 -8.08
CA CYS A 828 3.40 9.77 -7.54
C CYS A 828 4.17 8.98 -6.49
N THR A 829 3.50 8.61 -5.41
CA THR A 829 4.01 7.70 -4.38
C THR A 829 3.19 6.42 -4.39
N ILE A 830 3.74 5.34 -3.83
CA ILE A 830 2.98 4.12 -3.58
C ILE A 830 2.44 4.23 -2.16
N SER A 831 1.12 4.38 -2.03
CA SER A 831 0.47 4.43 -0.71
C SER A 831 -0.70 3.46 -0.62
N LEU A 832 -0.60 2.55 0.36
CA LEU A 832 -1.66 1.63 0.76
C LEU A 832 -2.64 2.29 1.74
N GLN A 833 -2.32 3.49 2.23
CA GLN A 833 -3.18 4.29 3.09
C GLN A 833 -3.58 5.56 2.36
N THR A 834 -4.78 6.03 2.62
CA THR A 834 -5.13 7.41 2.31
C THR A 834 -4.42 8.33 3.31
N GLN A 835 -4.32 9.62 2.98
CA GLN A 835 -3.65 10.60 3.84
C GLN A 835 -4.37 10.79 5.19
N THR A 836 -5.63 10.37 5.30
CA THR A 836 -6.44 10.37 6.52
C THR A 836 -6.23 9.12 7.39
N GLY A 837 -5.45 8.13 6.93
CA GLY A 837 -5.16 6.88 7.64
C GLY A 837 -6.12 5.72 7.33
N ASN A 838 -7.08 5.92 6.42
CA ASN A 838 -7.96 4.85 5.95
C ASN A 838 -7.24 3.95 4.93
N LEU A 839 -7.83 2.78 4.65
CA LEU A 839 -7.28 1.83 3.69
C LEU A 839 -7.58 2.32 2.27
N ASN A 840 -6.54 2.50 1.45
CA ASN A 840 -6.71 2.80 0.03
C ASN A 840 -7.02 1.50 -0.72
N MET A 841 -8.30 1.20 -0.92
CA MET A 841 -8.75 -0.05 -1.56
C MET A 841 -8.14 -0.27 -2.95
N PRO A 842 -8.19 0.69 -3.90
CA PRO A 842 -7.51 0.55 -5.19
C PRO A 842 -6.01 0.32 -5.07
N GLY A 843 -5.36 0.97 -4.11
CA GLY A 843 -3.92 0.85 -3.92
C GLY A 843 -3.50 -0.52 -3.36
N ILE A 844 -4.26 -1.06 -2.42
CA ILE A 844 -4.02 -2.40 -1.84
C ILE A 844 -4.29 -3.50 -2.88
N VAL A 845 -5.42 -3.41 -3.58
CA VAL A 845 -5.75 -4.37 -4.65
C VAL A 845 -4.73 -4.30 -5.78
N GLY A 846 -4.34 -3.09 -6.19
CA GLY A 846 -3.30 -2.88 -7.20
C GLY A 846 -1.97 -3.54 -6.82
N ALA A 847 -1.54 -3.41 -5.57
CA ALA A 847 -0.33 -4.02 -5.06
C ALA A 847 -0.46 -5.56 -4.93
N ALA A 848 -1.61 -6.07 -4.50
CA ALA A 848 -1.86 -7.51 -4.35
C ALA A 848 -1.86 -8.23 -5.70
N VAL A 849 -2.49 -7.64 -6.72
CA VAL A 849 -2.49 -8.18 -8.09
C VAL A 849 -1.12 -7.99 -8.75
N PHE A 850 -0.44 -6.88 -8.50
CA PHE A 850 0.93 -6.66 -8.98
C PHE A 850 1.87 -7.79 -8.52
N CYS A 851 1.77 -8.25 -7.28
CA CYS A 851 2.61 -9.34 -6.76
C CYS A 851 2.47 -10.67 -7.54
N GLN A 852 1.44 -10.83 -8.37
CA GLN A 852 1.20 -12.00 -9.20
C GLN A 852 1.92 -12.01 -10.55
N TYR A 853 2.78 -11.01 -10.82
CA TYR A 853 3.43 -10.86 -12.12
C TYR A 853 4.29 -12.07 -12.56
N TRP A 854 4.66 -12.95 -11.64
CA TRP A 854 5.42 -14.18 -11.90
C TRP A 854 4.73 -15.10 -12.90
N TYR A 855 3.40 -15.22 -12.76
CA TYR A 855 2.59 -16.11 -13.57
C TYR A 855 2.04 -15.42 -14.81
N TRP A 856 1.77 -14.12 -14.69
CA TRP A 856 1.18 -13.32 -15.75
C TRP A 856 1.76 -11.91 -15.79
N PHE A 857 2.68 -11.64 -16.72
CA PHE A 857 3.33 -10.33 -16.86
C PHE A 857 2.35 -9.15 -17.03
N PRO A 858 1.24 -9.24 -17.81
CA PRO A 858 0.32 -8.10 -17.95
C PRO A 858 -0.32 -7.63 -16.63
N LEU A 859 -0.33 -8.43 -15.56
CA LEU A 859 -0.80 -8.00 -14.24
C LEU A 859 0.06 -6.90 -13.62
N THR A 860 1.27 -6.64 -14.14
CA THR A 860 2.12 -5.56 -13.63
C THR A 860 1.47 -4.18 -13.79
N HIS A 861 0.57 -3.99 -14.76
CA HIS A 861 -0.11 -2.71 -14.97
C HIS A 861 -1.01 -2.31 -13.78
N PHE A 862 -1.44 -3.25 -12.93
CA PHE A 862 -2.22 -2.98 -11.72
C PHE A 862 -1.47 -2.14 -10.68
N LEU A 863 -0.13 -2.09 -10.72
CA LEU A 863 0.65 -1.20 -9.86
C LEU A 863 0.28 0.28 -10.08
N SER A 864 -0.23 0.62 -11.27
CA SER A 864 -0.70 1.97 -11.54
C SER A 864 -1.79 2.40 -10.58
N LEU A 865 -2.66 1.49 -10.11
CA LEU A 865 -3.73 1.79 -9.14
C LEU A 865 -3.18 2.17 -7.76
N SER A 866 -1.98 1.70 -7.41
CA SER A 866 -1.27 2.02 -6.17
C SER A 866 -0.55 3.37 -6.21
N PHE A 867 -0.39 3.97 -7.40
CA PHE A 867 0.15 5.32 -7.51
C PHE A 867 -0.88 6.35 -7.07
N ALA A 868 -0.53 7.07 -6.00
CA ALA A 868 -1.26 8.22 -5.49
C ALA A 868 -0.41 9.48 -5.72
N PRO A 869 -0.95 10.51 -6.39
CA PRO A 869 -0.26 11.79 -6.53
C PRO A 869 -0.15 12.49 -5.17
N THR A 870 1.02 13.08 -4.90
CA THR A 870 1.28 13.83 -3.67
C THR A 870 1.32 15.33 -3.97
N SER A 871 0.14 15.96 -3.97
CA SER A 871 -0.03 17.40 -4.21
C SER A 871 -0.96 18.01 -3.19
N VAL A 872 -0.92 19.34 -3.08
CA VAL A 872 -1.97 20.12 -2.43
C VAL A 872 -2.66 20.93 -3.52
N ILE A 873 -3.97 20.71 -3.69
CA ILE A 873 -4.78 21.39 -4.69
C ILE A 873 -5.86 22.18 -3.97
N GLY A 874 -5.69 23.49 -3.92
CA GLY A 874 -6.70 24.40 -3.39
C GLY A 874 -7.81 24.64 -4.41
N VAL A 875 -9.05 24.39 -4.01
CA VAL A 875 -10.25 24.59 -4.84
C VAL A 875 -11.20 25.55 -4.12
N ASP A 876 -11.78 26.51 -4.83
CA ASP A 876 -12.71 27.47 -4.24
C ASP A 876 -14.16 26.94 -4.20
N GLN A 877 -15.09 27.68 -3.56
CA GLN A 877 -16.53 27.37 -3.48
C GLN A 877 -17.21 27.15 -4.85
N LYS A 878 -16.66 27.70 -5.95
CA LYS A 878 -17.15 27.48 -7.32
C LYS A 878 -16.53 26.26 -8.01
N LEU A 879 -15.68 25.51 -7.32
CA LEU A 879 -14.97 24.33 -7.81
C LEU A 879 -13.93 24.62 -8.90
N GLU A 880 -13.41 25.84 -8.90
CA GLU A 880 -12.29 26.27 -9.74
C GLU A 880 -11.01 26.39 -8.90
N VAL A 881 -9.85 26.33 -9.55
CA VAL A 881 -8.54 26.40 -8.89
C VAL A 881 -8.05 27.85 -8.92
N PRO A 882 -8.08 28.60 -7.80
CA PRO A 882 -7.52 29.95 -7.74
C PRO A 882 -5.98 29.91 -7.74
N GLU A 883 -5.35 30.93 -8.29
CA GLU A 883 -3.92 31.17 -8.12
C GLU A 883 -3.67 31.80 -6.74
N PHE A 884 -2.99 31.07 -5.85
CA PHE A 884 -2.53 31.57 -4.56
C PHE A 884 -1.25 30.85 -4.14
N LYS A 885 -0.52 31.42 -3.17
CA LYS A 885 0.78 30.92 -2.72
C LYS A 885 0.73 30.50 -1.27
N PHE A 886 1.40 29.41 -0.93
CA PHE A 886 1.56 28.96 0.45
C PHE A 886 3.04 28.90 0.85
N HIS A 887 3.31 29.11 2.14
CA HIS A 887 4.67 29.23 2.66
C HIS A 887 5.12 27.93 3.32
N SER A 888 6.26 27.39 2.88
CA SER A 888 6.89 26.19 3.46
C SER A 888 8.07 26.59 4.35
N ASN A 889 7.99 26.32 5.66
CA ASN A 889 9.00 26.64 6.66
C ASN A 889 10.22 25.71 6.64
N THR A 890 10.70 25.31 5.46
CA THR A 890 11.81 24.35 5.28
C THR A 890 12.84 24.86 4.28
N ARG A 891 13.92 24.09 4.10
CA ARG A 891 14.93 24.35 3.06
C ARG A 891 14.46 23.74 1.73
N PRO A 892 14.50 24.49 0.62
CA PRO A 892 14.11 23.98 -0.70
C PRO A 892 14.82 22.66 -1.07
N SER A 893 16.13 22.56 -0.85
CA SER A 893 16.93 21.36 -1.18
C SER A 893 16.41 20.05 -0.56
N LEU A 894 15.66 20.11 0.54
CA LEU A 894 15.14 18.90 1.19
C LEU A 894 14.02 18.24 0.37
N PHE A 895 13.22 19.04 -0.34
CA PHE A 895 11.99 18.60 -1.03
C PHE A 895 11.99 18.86 -2.55
N ASP A 896 13.01 19.53 -3.08
CA ASP A 896 13.13 19.82 -4.51
C ASP A 896 13.31 18.55 -5.36
N TYR A 897 13.06 18.63 -6.67
CA TYR A 897 13.28 17.49 -7.55
C TYR A 897 14.77 17.15 -7.64
N PRO A 898 15.14 15.86 -7.77
CA PRO A 898 16.49 15.50 -8.15
C PRO A 898 16.82 16.15 -9.50
N PRO A 899 18.02 16.73 -9.67
CA PRO A 899 18.40 17.34 -10.93
C PRO A 899 18.29 16.32 -12.06
N MET A 900 17.80 16.77 -13.23
CA MET A 900 17.80 15.93 -14.43
C MET A 900 19.23 15.49 -14.71
N GLN A 901 19.41 14.23 -15.11
CA GLN A 901 20.74 13.74 -15.40
C GLN A 901 21.18 14.39 -16.71
N GLU A 902 22.02 15.42 -16.63
CA GLU A 902 22.68 15.95 -17.81
C GLU A 902 23.41 14.79 -18.47
N VAL A 903 22.98 14.46 -19.69
CA VAL A 903 23.78 13.62 -20.59
C VAL A 903 25.07 14.39 -20.75
N LYS A 904 26.10 13.98 -20.01
CA LYS A 904 27.46 14.41 -20.31
C LYS A 904 27.64 14.06 -21.78
N THR A 905 27.59 15.07 -22.65
CA THR A 905 28.10 14.97 -24.00
C THR A 905 29.47 14.33 -23.84
N GLU A 906 29.57 13.14 -24.43
CA GLU A 906 30.46 12.04 -24.10
C GLU A 906 31.74 12.42 -23.37
N GLU A 907 32.21 11.63 -22.41
CA GLU A 907 33.60 11.69 -21.89
C GLU A 907 34.67 11.34 -22.97
N ALA A 908 34.28 11.31 -24.25
CA ALA A 908 35.14 11.19 -25.41
C ALA A 908 36.23 12.29 -25.49
N PRO A 909 35.99 13.60 -25.22
CA PRO A 909 37.03 14.59 -25.34
C PRO A 909 38.05 14.49 -24.20
N GLU A 910 37.78 13.83 -23.07
CA GLU A 910 38.80 13.60 -22.03
C GLU A 910 39.73 12.44 -22.36
N LYS A 911 39.18 11.31 -22.84
CA LYS A 911 40.00 10.17 -23.33
C LYS A 911 40.77 10.52 -24.59
N VAL A 912 40.18 11.33 -25.48
CA VAL A 912 40.88 11.89 -26.64
C VAL A 912 41.93 12.91 -26.19
N LYS A 913 41.67 13.79 -25.21
CA LYS A 913 42.70 14.67 -24.64
C LYS A 913 43.86 13.90 -24.00
N THR A 914 43.59 12.83 -23.24
CA THR A 914 44.65 12.00 -22.65
C THR A 914 45.40 11.19 -23.70
N ALA A 915 44.71 10.67 -24.71
CA ALA A 915 45.34 10.00 -25.85
C ALA A 915 46.23 10.99 -26.62
N VAL A 916 45.73 12.18 -26.95
CA VAL A 916 46.48 13.24 -27.64
C VAL A 916 47.66 13.72 -26.79
N LEU A 917 47.50 13.89 -25.47
CA LEU A 917 48.61 14.25 -24.57
C LEU A 917 49.68 13.14 -24.52
N SER A 918 49.26 11.87 -24.49
CA SER A 918 50.16 10.72 -24.47
C SER A 918 50.91 10.54 -25.80
N THR A 919 50.23 10.68 -26.94
CA THR A 919 50.85 10.60 -28.27
C THR A 919 51.74 11.81 -28.56
N THR A 920 51.34 13.01 -28.13
CA THR A 920 52.16 14.23 -28.28
C THR A 920 53.41 14.18 -27.42
N ALA A 921 53.33 13.68 -26.18
CA ALA A 921 54.50 13.47 -25.32
C ALA A 921 55.44 12.39 -25.89
N GLN A 922 54.90 11.31 -26.44
CA GLN A 922 55.68 10.24 -27.06
C GLN A 922 56.32 10.68 -28.38
N ALA A 923 55.63 11.48 -29.19
CA ALA A 923 56.16 12.10 -30.41
C ALA A 923 57.31 13.08 -30.08
N LYS A 924 57.17 13.91 -29.04
CA LYS A 924 58.23 14.82 -28.58
C LYS A 924 59.46 14.06 -28.07
N ARG A 925 59.28 12.95 -27.35
CA ARG A 925 60.39 12.06 -26.94
C ARG A 925 61.06 11.38 -28.13
N ARG A 926 60.30 10.95 -29.15
CA ARG A 926 60.85 10.37 -30.39
C ARG A 926 61.61 11.41 -31.21
N ALA A 927 61.11 12.64 -31.33
CA ALA A 927 61.79 13.74 -32.00
C ALA A 927 63.12 14.07 -31.31
N GLN A 928 63.13 14.20 -29.98
CA GLN A 928 64.37 14.41 -29.22
C GLN A 928 65.37 13.24 -29.33
N ARG A 929 64.87 12.00 -29.42
CA ARG A 929 65.72 10.82 -29.63
C ARG A 929 66.33 10.83 -31.04
N ARG A 930 65.55 11.21 -32.05
CA ARG A 930 66.00 11.35 -33.44
C ARG A 930 66.98 12.51 -33.61
N GLU A 931 66.77 13.61 -32.91
CA GLU A 931 67.70 14.75 -32.85
C GLU A 931 69.02 14.37 -32.16
N LYS A 932 68.97 13.62 -31.05
CA LYS A 932 70.17 13.05 -30.41
C LYS A 932 70.89 12.03 -31.28
N GLN A 933 70.16 11.32 -32.14
CA GLN A 933 70.70 10.33 -33.06
C GLN A 933 71.32 11.00 -34.29
N ALA A 934 70.69 12.03 -34.85
CA ALA A 934 71.25 12.90 -35.88
C ALA A 934 72.51 13.63 -35.39
N ARG A 935 72.54 14.06 -34.12
CA ARG A 935 73.73 14.64 -33.48
C ARG A 935 74.84 13.61 -33.21
N ARG A 936 74.52 12.32 -33.21
CA ARG A 936 75.48 11.20 -33.14
C ARG A 936 76.00 10.79 -34.51
N GLU A 937 75.18 10.91 -35.56
CA GLU A 937 75.54 10.61 -36.95
C GLU A 937 76.27 11.77 -37.64
N SER A 938 76.21 13.00 -37.10
CA SER A 938 76.94 14.17 -37.60
C SER A 938 78.35 14.35 -37.00
N MET A 939 79.01 13.30 -36.51
CA MET A 939 80.41 13.35 -36.06
C MET A 939 81.27 12.26 -36.72
N ASP A 940 81.45 12.36 -38.03
CA ASP A 940 82.71 12.01 -38.72
C ASP A 940 82.80 12.73 -40.07
N ILE A 941 83.36 13.95 -40.05
CA ILE A 941 84.19 14.63 -41.07
C ILE A 941 84.53 16.01 -40.48
N ASP A 942 85.83 16.20 -40.23
CA ASP A 942 86.42 17.44 -39.76
C ASP A 942 86.70 18.36 -40.97
N GLN A 943 86.02 19.51 -41.05
CA GLN A 943 86.50 20.71 -41.73
C GLN A 943 86.24 21.92 -40.82
N THR A 944 87.30 22.27 -40.07
CA THR A 944 87.86 23.59 -39.71
C THR A 944 86.97 24.85 -39.53
N PRO A 945 87.40 25.80 -38.66
CA PRO A 945 86.52 26.45 -37.70
C PRO A 945 86.19 27.92 -38.01
N THR A 946 85.04 28.37 -37.52
CA THR A 946 84.84 29.75 -37.01
C THR A 946 83.94 29.72 -35.76
N THR A 947 84.60 29.83 -34.61
CA THR A 947 84.11 30.09 -33.24
C THR A 947 83.27 31.39 -33.11
N PRO A 948 82.52 31.65 -32.01
CA PRO A 948 82.71 31.11 -30.65
C PRO A 948 81.49 30.67 -29.80
N LYS A 949 81.78 29.59 -29.07
CA LYS A 949 81.44 29.15 -27.71
C LYS A 949 80.48 29.96 -26.78
N VAL A 950 79.61 29.14 -26.18
CA VAL A 950 79.03 29.18 -24.83
C VAL A 950 80.09 28.77 -23.77
N SER A 951 79.89 29.14 -22.51
CA SER A 951 80.52 28.48 -21.32
C SER A 951 79.40 28.02 -20.37
N ASP A 952 79.17 26.72 -20.18
CA ASP A 952 79.77 25.81 -19.16
C ASP A 952 79.09 25.99 -17.78
N GLN A 953 78.68 24.99 -16.97
CA GLN A 953 79.22 23.65 -16.67
C GLN A 953 78.20 22.76 -15.89
N LEU A 954 78.41 21.43 -15.96
CA LEU A 954 77.85 20.27 -15.20
C LEU A 954 78.29 20.26 -13.68
N PRO A 955 78.01 19.25 -12.78
CA PRO A 955 77.52 17.85 -12.96
C PRO A 955 76.59 17.18 -11.88
N GLU A 956 76.04 16.02 -12.30
CA GLU A 956 75.70 14.71 -11.64
C GLU A 956 75.33 14.45 -10.14
N LYS A 957 74.33 13.54 -10.00
CA LYS A 957 74.24 12.29 -9.18
C LYS A 957 73.29 12.15 -7.97
N MET A 958 72.95 10.88 -7.72
CA MET A 958 71.77 10.24 -7.09
C MET A 958 71.86 10.00 -5.55
N GLU A 959 70.68 9.86 -4.93
CA GLU A 959 70.26 9.03 -3.76
C GLU A 959 70.81 9.27 -2.33
N THR A 960 69.93 9.58 -1.36
CA THR A 960 69.44 8.73 -0.23
C THR A 960 68.78 9.55 0.92
N ASP A 961 68.00 8.83 1.73
CA ASP A 961 66.99 9.20 2.76
C ASP A 961 67.42 9.99 4.02
N ASP A 962 66.38 10.44 4.75
CA ASP A 962 66.25 10.75 6.20
C ASP A 962 66.57 12.16 6.80
N LYS A 963 65.47 12.89 7.06
CA LYS A 963 64.97 13.48 8.35
C LYS A 963 65.82 14.39 9.28
N VAL A 964 65.22 15.56 9.59
CA VAL A 964 65.08 16.31 10.89
C VAL A 964 65.81 17.67 11.04
N GLU A 965 64.97 18.71 11.25
CA GLU A 965 65.12 20.03 11.95
C GLU A 965 66.30 20.97 11.56
N GLY A 966 66.19 22.30 11.49
CA GLY A 966 65.16 23.29 11.81
C GLY A 966 65.81 24.70 11.75
N GLU A 967 64.97 25.73 11.54
CA GLU A 967 65.18 27.19 11.77
C GLU A 967 66.20 27.96 10.87
N GLU A 968 65.96 29.18 10.38
CA GLU A 968 64.83 30.11 10.35
C GLU A 968 65.16 31.24 9.34
N GLY A 969 64.13 31.85 8.71
CA GLY A 969 64.17 33.29 8.35
C GLY A 969 63.80 33.74 6.92
N LYS A 970 62.47 33.82 6.64
CA LYS A 970 61.67 34.93 6.02
C LYS A 970 62.02 35.47 4.61
N ASP A 971 61.08 35.77 3.69
CA ASP A 971 59.63 36.03 3.74
C ASP A 971 59.00 35.76 2.35
N GLY A 972 57.72 35.37 2.32
CA GLY A 972 56.82 35.68 1.19
C GLY A 972 55.94 34.56 0.63
N GLU A 973 55.16 33.85 1.46
CA GLU A 973 54.06 32.97 1.02
C GLU A 973 52.73 33.46 1.61
N LYS A 974 51.70 33.63 0.76
CA LYS A 974 50.30 33.44 1.14
C LYS A 974 49.70 32.44 0.18
N GLY A 975 49.63 31.19 0.63
CA GLY A 975 49.03 30.07 -0.08
C GLY A 975 47.52 30.12 -0.13
N ALA A 976 46.97 29.53 -1.20
CA ALA A 976 45.60 29.06 -1.28
C ALA A 976 45.60 27.53 -1.08
N LEU A 977 45.60 27.11 0.18
CA LEU A 977 45.14 25.78 0.61
C LEU A 977 43.76 25.99 1.24
N GLU A 978 42.72 26.02 0.43
CA GLU A 978 41.39 25.61 0.85
C GLU A 978 40.96 24.45 -0.04
N ALA A 979 40.92 23.27 0.56
CA ALA A 979 40.07 22.19 0.11
C ALA A 979 38.63 22.75 0.00
N GLN A 980 38.17 22.96 -1.22
CA GLN A 980 36.76 23.18 -1.51
C GLN A 980 36.00 21.88 -1.22
N LYS A 981 35.73 21.61 0.07
CA LYS A 981 34.36 21.23 0.43
C LYS A 981 33.53 22.40 -0.06
N LYS A 982 32.72 22.22 -1.11
CA LYS A 982 31.58 23.10 -1.38
C LYS A 982 30.83 23.20 -0.05
N LYS A 983 31.02 24.30 0.68
CA LYS A 983 30.09 24.73 1.71
C LYS A 983 28.80 24.94 0.94
N VAL A 984 27.87 23.98 1.05
CA VAL A 984 26.48 24.19 0.71
C VAL A 984 26.11 25.51 1.36
N GLU A 985 25.83 26.54 0.56
CA GLU A 985 25.33 27.81 1.08
C GLU A 985 24.15 27.45 1.99
N ARG A 986 24.13 27.99 3.21
CA ARG A 986 22.99 27.78 4.10
C ARG A 986 21.80 28.46 3.44
N GLU A 987 21.03 27.67 2.69
CA GLU A 987 19.79 28.12 2.05
C GLU A 987 18.92 28.83 3.09
N LYS A 988 18.30 29.93 2.67
CA LYS A 988 17.32 30.64 3.50
C LYS A 988 16.18 29.66 3.80
N VAL A 989 15.84 29.56 5.08
CA VAL A 989 14.69 28.78 5.54
C VAL A 989 13.43 29.54 5.14
N GLY A 990 12.50 28.88 4.46
CA GLY A 990 11.28 29.51 3.96
C GLY A 990 11.31 29.71 2.45
N TYR A 991 10.39 29.08 1.73
CA TYR A 991 10.11 29.35 0.32
C TYR A 991 8.60 29.32 0.05
N GLU A 992 8.18 30.06 -0.98
CA GLU A 992 6.79 30.10 -1.45
C GLU A 992 6.57 29.02 -2.49
N LEU A 993 5.40 28.38 -2.41
CA LEU A 993 4.92 27.36 -3.33
C LEU A 993 3.59 27.81 -3.94
N ASP A 994 3.44 27.62 -5.24
CA ASP A 994 2.19 27.92 -5.93
C ASP A 994 1.16 26.80 -5.70
N ASN A 995 -0.13 27.12 -5.87
CA ASN A 995 -1.20 26.13 -5.89
C ASN A 995 -0.95 25.07 -6.98
N MET A 996 -1.34 23.82 -6.73
CA MET A 996 -1.00 22.64 -7.56
C MET A 996 0.49 22.31 -7.64
N SER A 997 1.24 22.54 -6.57
CA SER A 997 2.62 22.07 -6.45
C SER A 997 2.71 20.72 -5.72
N ARG A 998 3.81 20.00 -5.95
CA ARG A 998 4.13 18.75 -5.27
C ARG A 998 4.44 19.03 -3.81
N VAL A 999 3.78 18.29 -2.92
CA VAL A 999 4.00 18.36 -1.48
C VAL A 999 4.10 16.94 -0.93
N LEU A 1000 5.21 16.64 -0.25
CA LEU A 1000 5.39 15.33 0.38
C LEU A 1000 4.67 15.24 1.74
N PRO A 1001 4.25 14.04 2.19
CA PRO A 1001 3.64 13.87 3.51
C PRO A 1001 4.50 14.40 4.67
N ALA A 1002 5.83 14.25 4.58
CA ALA A 1002 6.76 14.80 5.57
C ALA A 1002 6.84 16.35 5.54
N GLN A 1003 6.50 16.97 4.40
CA GLN A 1003 6.52 18.41 4.20
C GLN A 1003 5.28 19.11 4.77
N LEU A 1004 4.13 18.41 4.84
CA LEU A 1004 2.85 18.95 5.31
C LEU A 1004 2.95 19.64 6.68
N LYS A 1005 3.79 19.11 7.58
CA LYS A 1005 4.00 19.65 8.95
C LYS A 1005 4.58 21.06 8.97
N TYR A 1006 5.20 21.49 7.87
CA TYR A 1006 5.91 22.76 7.78
C TYR A 1006 5.17 23.80 6.93
N LEU A 1007 3.98 23.45 6.39
CA LEU A 1007 3.19 24.34 5.57
C LEU A 1007 2.38 25.31 6.42
N THR A 1008 2.36 26.56 5.99
CA THR A 1008 1.52 27.62 6.54
C THR A 1008 0.84 28.34 5.38
N PHE A 1009 -0.43 28.73 5.57
CA PHE A 1009 -1.20 29.50 4.59
C PHE A 1009 -1.25 30.96 5.08
N PRO A 1010 -0.37 31.84 4.56
CA PRO A 1010 -0.30 33.23 5.00
C PRO A 1010 -1.30 34.15 4.29
N ASP A 1011 -2.00 33.68 3.25
CA ASP A 1011 -2.85 34.53 2.41
C ASP A 1011 -4.14 34.97 3.16
N PRO A 1012 -4.45 36.28 3.23
CA PRO A 1012 -5.60 36.79 3.94
C PRO A 1012 -6.94 36.58 3.21
N ARG A 1013 -6.90 36.32 1.89
CA ARG A 1013 -8.08 36.15 1.03
C ARG A 1013 -8.64 34.73 1.04
N TYR A 1014 -7.76 33.73 1.03
CA TYR A 1014 -8.12 32.31 0.97
C TYR A 1014 -7.79 31.60 2.28
N GLU A 1015 -8.82 31.14 2.99
CA GLU A 1015 -8.66 30.38 4.24
C GLU A 1015 -9.08 28.93 4.04
N PRO A 1016 -8.21 27.94 4.30
CA PRO A 1016 -8.57 26.53 4.14
C PRO A 1016 -9.61 26.10 5.19
N VAL A 1017 -10.64 25.38 4.77
CA VAL A 1017 -11.70 24.88 5.67
C VAL A 1017 -11.17 23.81 6.64
N LYS A 1018 -10.17 23.04 6.19
CA LYS A 1018 -9.55 21.92 6.89
C LYS A 1018 -8.04 22.13 6.97
N ARG A 1019 -7.41 21.63 8.03
CA ARG A 1019 -5.93 21.57 8.10
C ARG A 1019 -5.40 20.78 6.88
N PRO A 1020 -4.34 21.25 6.22
CA PRO A 1020 -3.84 20.64 4.99
C PRO A 1020 -3.42 19.20 5.26
N THR A 1021 -4.22 18.25 4.79
CA THR A 1021 -3.93 16.81 4.93
C THR A 1021 -3.22 16.27 3.69
N GLY A 1022 -3.00 17.13 2.67
CA GLY A 1022 -2.66 16.74 1.30
C GLY A 1022 -3.94 16.58 0.45
N GLY A 1023 -3.79 16.43 -0.86
CA GLY A 1023 -4.89 16.23 -1.78
C GLY A 1023 -5.68 17.51 -2.08
N VAL A 1024 -6.97 17.35 -2.41
CA VAL A 1024 -7.87 18.46 -2.71
C VAL A 1024 -8.34 19.10 -1.40
N VAL A 1025 -8.08 20.40 -1.26
CA VAL A 1025 -8.47 21.21 -0.11
C VAL A 1025 -9.37 22.34 -0.58
N VAL A 1026 -10.56 22.43 -0.01
CA VAL A 1026 -11.47 23.54 -0.28
C VAL A 1026 -11.04 24.77 0.52
N VAL A 1027 -10.85 25.89 -0.18
CA VAL A 1027 -10.52 27.19 0.39
C VAL A 1027 -11.75 28.10 0.38
N LEU A 1028 -11.91 28.89 1.44
CA LEU A 1028 -12.92 29.93 1.56
C LEU A 1028 -12.35 31.23 1.02
N ASP A 1029 -12.95 31.74 -0.05
CA ASP A 1029 -12.75 33.12 -0.48
C ASP A 1029 -13.57 34.07 0.41
N LYS A 1030 -12.89 34.94 1.16
CA LYS A 1030 -13.52 35.98 1.99
C LYS A 1030 -14.07 37.16 1.17
N GLN A 1031 -13.68 37.29 -0.10
CA GLN A 1031 -14.08 38.37 -1.00
C GLN A 1031 -14.54 37.82 -2.36
N PRO A 1032 -15.75 37.24 -2.45
CA PRO A 1032 -16.27 36.63 -3.67
C PRO A 1032 -16.63 37.63 -4.79
N GLU A 1033 -16.68 38.94 -4.49
CA GLU A 1033 -17.04 39.99 -5.45
C GLU A 1033 -15.86 40.51 -6.29
N GLU A 1034 -14.61 40.25 -5.90
CA GLU A 1034 -13.43 40.66 -6.67
C GLU A 1034 -13.09 39.64 -7.79
N PRO A 1035 -12.74 40.09 -9.01
CA PRO A 1035 -12.37 39.21 -10.11
C PRO A 1035 -11.18 38.32 -9.72
N ARG A 1036 -11.24 37.06 -10.14
CA ARG A 1036 -10.30 35.99 -9.73
C ARG A 1036 -9.44 35.56 -10.92
N GLU A 1037 -8.14 35.40 -10.69
CA GLU A 1037 -7.26 34.69 -11.63
C GLU A 1037 -7.38 33.19 -11.34
N THR A 1038 -7.96 32.46 -12.31
CA THR A 1038 -8.17 31.01 -12.21
C THR A 1038 -7.23 30.28 -13.15
N ILE A 1039 -6.77 29.12 -12.67
CA ILE A 1039 -5.94 28.24 -13.45
C ILE A 1039 -6.84 27.45 -14.42
N GLU A 1040 -6.76 27.73 -15.72
CA GLU A 1040 -7.49 26.95 -16.73
C GLU A 1040 -7.02 25.50 -16.81
N LEU A 1041 -7.94 24.52 -16.77
CA LEU A 1041 -7.65 23.10 -16.98
C LEU A 1041 -7.24 22.87 -18.45
N LYS A 1042 -5.93 22.68 -18.72
CA LYS A 1042 -5.38 22.50 -20.09
C LYS A 1042 -5.46 21.05 -20.56
N ALA A 1043 -5.32 20.08 -19.66
CA ALA A 1043 -5.35 18.64 -19.98
C ALA A 1043 -6.69 18.18 -20.56
N SER A 1044 -7.80 18.86 -20.25
CA SER A 1044 -9.13 18.56 -20.81
C SER A 1044 -9.37 19.18 -22.19
N LYS A 1045 -8.65 20.27 -22.54
CA LYS A 1045 -8.86 21.08 -23.75
C LYS A 1045 -7.86 20.81 -24.88
N GLU A 1046 -6.64 20.34 -24.58
CA GLU A 1046 -5.62 20.12 -25.62
C GLU A 1046 -6.01 18.92 -26.49
N ALA A 1047 -6.61 19.22 -27.65
CA ALA A 1047 -6.82 18.25 -28.71
C ALA A 1047 -5.45 17.93 -29.34
N PRO A 1048 -5.05 16.66 -29.49
CA PRO A 1048 -4.11 16.36 -30.56
C PRO A 1048 -4.81 16.76 -31.86
N ALA A 1049 -4.19 17.64 -32.65
CA ALA A 1049 -4.64 17.92 -34.00
C ALA A 1049 -4.90 16.60 -34.74
N PRO A 1050 -5.94 16.51 -35.60
CA PRO A 1050 -6.20 15.31 -36.37
C PRO A 1050 -4.99 15.07 -37.26
N THR A 1051 -4.12 14.17 -36.83
CA THR A 1051 -2.87 13.85 -37.48
C THR A 1051 -2.83 12.34 -37.66
N GLU A 1052 -2.45 11.94 -38.87
CA GLU A 1052 -2.38 10.59 -39.40
C GLU A 1052 -2.14 9.53 -38.32
N THR A 1053 -2.95 8.48 -38.33
CA THR A 1053 -2.91 7.49 -37.25
C THR A 1053 -1.50 6.86 -37.17
N LEU A 1054 -1.04 6.54 -35.95
CA LEU A 1054 0.21 5.78 -35.73
C LEU A 1054 0.21 4.47 -36.54
N GLN A 1055 -0.98 3.93 -36.81
CA GLN A 1055 -1.23 2.79 -37.67
C GLN A 1055 -1.01 3.12 -39.15
N ASP A 1056 -1.50 4.24 -39.67
CA ASP A 1056 -1.22 4.70 -41.04
C ASP A 1056 0.28 4.93 -41.27
N ARG A 1057 1.02 5.43 -40.26
CA ARG A 1057 2.48 5.58 -40.35
C ARG A 1057 3.24 4.27 -40.21
N LEU A 1058 2.77 3.32 -39.39
CA LEU A 1058 3.31 1.96 -39.34
C LEU A 1058 3.05 1.20 -40.64
N GLN A 1059 1.85 1.35 -41.22
CA GLN A 1059 1.47 0.79 -42.52
C GLN A 1059 2.27 1.46 -43.64
N ALA A 1060 2.54 2.77 -43.55
CA ALA A 1060 3.37 3.50 -44.50
C ALA A 1060 4.86 3.13 -44.37
N ALA A 1061 5.37 2.90 -43.16
CA ALA A 1061 6.75 2.43 -42.93
C ALA A 1061 6.96 0.96 -43.39
N ILE A 1062 5.94 0.12 -43.23
CA ILE A 1062 5.92 -1.24 -43.79
C ILE A 1062 5.74 -1.18 -45.33
N GLY A 1063 4.97 -0.20 -45.82
CA GLY A 1063 4.76 0.06 -47.25
C GLY A 1063 6.00 0.59 -47.97
N THR A 1064 6.81 1.44 -47.34
CA THR A 1064 8.09 1.92 -47.87
C THR A 1064 9.16 0.84 -47.85
N ALA A 1065 9.14 -0.08 -46.89
CA ALA A 1065 9.96 -1.30 -46.91
C ALA A 1065 9.52 -2.31 -47.98
N ALA A 1066 8.22 -2.37 -48.31
CA ALA A 1066 7.68 -3.22 -49.38
C ALA A 1066 7.89 -2.64 -50.80
N LEU A 1067 8.18 -1.34 -50.92
CA LEU A 1067 8.46 -0.64 -52.19
C LEU A 1067 9.89 -0.88 -52.74
N GLN A 1068 10.74 -1.65 -52.05
CA GLN A 1068 12.04 -2.12 -52.57
C GLN A 1068 12.09 -3.60 -52.93
N THR A 1069 10.92 -4.23 -53.14
CA THR A 1069 10.82 -5.55 -53.75
C THR A 1069 9.86 -5.50 -54.93
N PRO A 1070 10.27 -5.89 -56.16
CA PRO A 1070 9.37 -5.84 -57.30
C PRO A 1070 8.22 -6.83 -57.10
N GLN A 1071 7.01 -6.29 -57.02
CA GLN A 1071 5.75 -7.02 -56.95
C GLN A 1071 5.59 -7.96 -58.15
N ARG A 1072 5.39 -9.25 -57.87
CA ARG A 1072 4.67 -10.17 -58.76
C ARG A 1072 3.17 -9.96 -58.55
N ALA A 1073 2.48 -9.47 -59.57
CA ALA A 1073 1.03 -9.56 -59.70
C ALA A 1073 0.68 -10.24 -61.03
N ASP A 1074 -0.35 -11.06 -60.98
CA ASP A 1074 -0.86 -11.96 -62.01
C ASP A 1074 -1.11 -11.31 -63.38
N ALA A 1075 -0.58 -11.94 -64.43
CA ALA A 1075 -1.04 -11.78 -65.80
C ALA A 1075 -1.27 -13.16 -66.43
N ARG A 1076 -2.50 -13.66 -66.30
CA ARG A 1076 -3.01 -14.80 -67.08
C ARG A 1076 -3.49 -14.28 -68.44
N ALA A 1077 -2.58 -14.01 -69.37
CA ALA A 1077 -2.86 -13.96 -70.81
C ALA A 1077 -1.56 -13.89 -71.63
N MET A 1078 -1.53 -14.69 -72.71
CA MET A 1078 -0.63 -14.66 -73.87
C MET A 1078 0.69 -15.44 -73.78
N MET A 1079 0.80 -16.39 -74.72
CA MET A 1079 1.93 -17.27 -75.01
C MET A 1079 3.13 -16.51 -75.61
N SER A 1080 4.34 -16.93 -75.26
CA SER A 1080 5.46 -17.30 -76.18
C SER A 1080 6.87 -16.85 -75.72
N SER A 1081 7.81 -17.79 -75.90
CA SER A 1081 9.29 -17.64 -76.01
C SER A 1081 10.19 -17.57 -74.76
N THR A 1082 10.80 -18.74 -74.48
CA THR A 1082 12.21 -19.06 -74.11
C THR A 1082 12.93 -18.43 -72.89
N PRO A 1083 13.59 -19.23 -72.01
CA PRO A 1083 14.26 -18.75 -70.80
C PRO A 1083 15.80 -18.70 -70.92
N VAL A 1084 16.43 -17.63 -70.39
CA VAL A 1084 17.85 -17.60 -70.01
C VAL A 1084 17.97 -16.78 -68.73
N GLY A 1085 18.53 -17.35 -67.66
CA GLY A 1085 18.83 -16.59 -66.44
C GLY A 1085 18.94 -17.34 -65.12
N ALA A 1086 19.10 -18.67 -65.10
CA ALA A 1086 19.19 -19.48 -63.88
C ALA A 1086 20.61 -20.02 -63.59
N ALA A 1087 21.66 -19.20 -63.79
CA ALA A 1087 23.06 -19.67 -63.68
C ALA A 1087 23.98 -18.83 -62.77
N ALA A 1088 23.49 -17.81 -62.05
CA ALA A 1088 24.35 -16.87 -61.32
C ALA A 1088 24.20 -16.87 -59.77
N ALA A 1089 23.39 -17.75 -59.18
CA ALA A 1089 23.09 -17.70 -57.75
C ALA A 1089 23.28 -19.05 -57.01
N ALA A 1090 24.21 -19.89 -57.46
CA ALA A 1090 24.47 -21.21 -56.86
C ALA A 1090 25.94 -21.44 -56.46
N GLY A 1091 26.75 -20.38 -56.29
CA GLY A 1091 28.20 -20.51 -56.14
C GLY A 1091 28.84 -19.97 -54.85
N VAL A 1092 28.07 -19.67 -53.78
CA VAL A 1092 28.64 -18.95 -52.61
C VAL A 1092 28.43 -19.68 -51.27
N LEU A 1093 28.03 -20.95 -51.28
CA LEU A 1093 27.92 -21.74 -50.04
C LEU A 1093 28.58 -23.12 -50.20
N THR A 1094 29.91 -23.14 -50.26
CA THR A 1094 30.76 -24.30 -49.91
C THR A 1094 32.24 -23.90 -49.97
N ALA A 1095 32.83 -23.49 -48.86
CA ALA A 1095 34.25 -23.70 -48.57
C ALA A 1095 34.52 -23.42 -47.07
N VAL A 1096 35.03 -24.45 -46.41
CA VAL A 1096 35.52 -24.48 -45.03
C VAL A 1096 37.05 -24.41 -45.10
N ASP A 1097 37.64 -23.72 -44.12
CA ASP A 1097 39.04 -23.72 -43.62
C ASP A 1097 40.20 -23.98 -44.59
N GLU A 1098 41.10 -22.99 -44.71
CA GLU A 1098 42.55 -23.24 -44.77
C GLU A 1098 43.32 -21.94 -44.39
N ASP A 1099 44.21 -22.07 -43.40
CA ASP A 1099 45.11 -21.05 -42.89
C ASP A 1099 46.17 -20.66 -43.93
N GLU A 1100 46.39 -19.37 -44.22
CA GLU A 1100 47.68 -18.91 -44.74
C GLU A 1100 47.96 -17.43 -44.41
N GLU A 1101 49.13 -17.20 -43.80
CA GLU A 1101 49.69 -15.91 -43.41
C GLU A 1101 50.15 -15.10 -44.64
N GLY A 1102 49.80 -13.81 -44.66
CA GLY A 1102 50.54 -12.78 -45.42
C GLY A 1102 49.79 -12.14 -46.58
N ALA A 1103 49.05 -11.06 -46.32
CA ALA A 1103 48.72 -10.04 -47.32
C ALA A 1103 48.43 -8.69 -46.66
N GLU A 1104 48.82 -7.64 -47.35
CA GLU A 1104 49.11 -6.27 -46.90
C GLU A 1104 47.86 -5.44 -46.52
N ASP A 1105 48.06 -4.52 -45.56
CA ASP A 1105 47.05 -3.58 -45.04
C ASP A 1105 46.49 -2.63 -46.12
N ALA A 1106 45.16 -2.49 -46.14
CA ALA A 1106 44.44 -1.55 -47.00
C ALA A 1106 44.61 -0.08 -46.54
N PRO A 1107 44.69 0.90 -47.46
CA PRO A 1107 44.94 2.30 -47.12
C PRO A 1107 43.70 3.01 -46.55
N VAL A 1108 43.97 3.98 -45.66
CA VAL A 1108 43.00 4.75 -44.87
C VAL A 1108 42.25 5.78 -45.76
N PRO A 1109 40.92 5.96 -45.61
CA PRO A 1109 40.15 6.97 -46.35
C PRO A 1109 40.54 8.41 -45.97
N GLU A 1110 40.56 9.32 -46.94
CA GLU A 1110 40.89 10.75 -46.77
C GLU A 1110 39.80 11.55 -46.03
N GLU A 1111 40.22 12.66 -45.41
CA GLU A 1111 39.41 13.55 -44.56
C GLU A 1111 38.31 14.31 -45.33
N PHE A 1112 37.13 14.37 -44.73
CA PHE A 1112 35.94 15.04 -45.27
C PHE A 1112 36.04 16.57 -45.12
N THR A 1113 36.01 17.30 -46.24
CA THR A 1113 35.92 18.77 -46.29
C THR A 1113 34.47 19.25 -46.23
N TYR A 1114 34.22 20.25 -45.39
CA TYR A 1114 32.91 20.91 -45.20
C TYR A 1114 32.84 22.15 -46.11
N GLU A 1115 31.86 22.21 -47.02
CA GLU A 1115 31.54 23.43 -47.77
C GLU A 1115 30.19 23.97 -47.28
N THR A 1116 30.24 25.17 -46.68
CA THR A 1116 29.07 25.99 -46.36
C THR A 1116 28.86 26.97 -47.50
N GLU A 1117 27.74 26.88 -48.20
CA GLU A 1117 27.21 27.98 -49.01
C GLU A 1117 25.82 28.34 -48.53
N GLY A 1118 25.70 29.55 -47.99
CA GLY A 1118 24.47 30.29 -47.88
C GLY A 1118 24.78 31.74 -48.25
N GLU A 1119 24.11 32.26 -49.27
CA GLU A 1119 23.33 33.51 -49.26
C GLU A 1119 22.74 33.79 -50.66
N ASP A 1120 21.49 34.25 -50.65
CA ASP A 1120 20.77 35.03 -51.68
C ASP A 1120 20.19 34.37 -52.95
N GLU A 1121 18.95 33.86 -52.87
CA GLU A 1121 17.71 34.49 -53.41
C GLU A 1121 16.44 33.78 -52.88
#